data_AF-A0A438MUQ9-F1
#
_entry.id   AF-A0A438MUQ9-F1
#
_cell.length_a   1.000
_cell.length_b   1.000
_cell.length_c   1.000
_cell.angle_alpha   90.00
_cell.angle_beta   90.00
_cell.angle_gamma   90.00
#
_symmetry.space_group_name_H-M   'P 1'
#
loop_
_entity.id
_entity.type
_entity.pdbx_description
1 polymer ?
#
loop_
_entity_poly.entity_id
_entity_poly.type
_entity_poly.pdbx_seq_one_letter_code
_entity_poly.pdbx_strand_id
1 'polypeptide(L)'
;MFLRTYRRSPRRRLFRFLFYLLTIFLCYDLLTILKHHREFSRSLEAHTYTDIATLPSPVKDQKIFIVAQFWTSAKVIQDRWGQALLDLIRTLGKENVFVSIYESGSLDRTKDVLKVLDDILAENKIPRSVILDPTTHADEINVGPIDQQGIPRSGWIQTTTVGVGKELRRIPYLARLRNTSLKPLFDHKAQGITYDKILYLNDVVFKPSDVLTLLATNQGSYASACAMDFHYPPAYYDTFVLRDSLGDSTVMKTFPFFRSQESREAILQGRPTKVQSCWNGMIILDTAPFYEGLRFRALADSLASKHLEASECCLIHTDMAAMGATSKGIYVNPSVRVGYTVNAYNLTHFGPDQNFVSGTQYLAGVWLNRLKRNVIARVSTTMKESDRKVAQWKEDAPNSLEKRDENGQIYQRKAHPPSSIFSHLAQPDHSAHLGFLLNWYIRIWGVLEGTASAKMDHVPQHEQLDYISKFKVPYLCHDRHIPKSKIRFEELPLTLGFDKQKIVLGDYSNHSAADIASFLQSWLFFGLLEEFLGFKVDRDPFIVQTADGGLFVSTREALPACLTQWAKKRPVARTHFDRIEACLVEAKAFVPVLMDPNCPLPPEVALSIQLLGATLEIVSDQKFPRYPPRRFSKPAKTGWGMPKIVETWLTRAAWCCNDIARASETLSLPTLIYAASIVRREEVPFDTHGPCTVDACVARDFRGKPYHTRHTHDESYDCGGFLGWSDKQMDRMRQILDETGVPVLILDVDDTPSPSPPSVKIDVVDSTQTRYISFSHVWADGLGNQDGNALPVCQLLRLQKLASTLMGPETESKSILSKFRTKKPMAIWIDTLCVPRTKPHKSIAISRMNQTYAQAEKVLILDSEIYTQPYNNDPQVHLLRLLASGWARRVWTMQEGALGSSNLHIQTSSQTIDVTATAKSLSKAWEKQKVVMDAIDIDCASMWKMFSDLRAAHSNDYWRDRVPAMAVSLNLLNGRACTNQGDAYLCLSGMIGLSPEVTREIADLPVAERSMTLLRKLEYLPKGIIFSPGPKLKTTGYRWACESFWKSQAYNDDEVAVFKEGLGLDVEYQGFVLKPFNMLANFDHFILEYSAAKVFFKVQFDQSSGPIADILADLEYNPPTSRLGILCPERDMVRKRPGLILNPGALVLVDSEPWNLMEKLSKPPIKSRYICHVTLTAPSQIEVQMARDNACLAVADRPNIQLKMFGADEGVSYLPLNWVVG
;
A
#
# COMPACT_ATOMS: atom_id res chain seq x y z
N MET A 1 -61.53 11.19 5.34
CA MET A 1 -62.54 10.12 5.26
C MET A 1 -61.88 8.75 5.04
N PHE A 2 -61.12 8.21 6.01
CA PHE A 2 -60.73 6.79 6.05
C PHE A 2 -60.35 6.38 7.49
N LEU A 3 -61.33 6.56 8.39
CA LEU A 3 -61.42 5.80 9.63
C LEU A 3 -62.46 4.71 9.40
N ARG A 4 -62.02 3.51 9.04
CA ARG A 4 -62.62 2.20 9.39
C ARG A 4 -61.98 1.09 8.56
N THR A 5 -61.96 -0.10 9.14
CA THR A 5 -61.58 -1.39 8.55
C THR A 5 -60.13 -1.63 8.15
N TYR A 6 -59.25 -1.79 9.15
CA TYR A 6 -58.15 -2.76 9.04
C TYR A 6 -58.16 -3.72 10.23
N ARG A 7 -58.69 -4.92 9.99
CA ARG A 7 -58.70 -6.04 10.95
C ARG A 7 -57.27 -6.28 11.45
N ARG A 8 -57.07 -6.04 12.74
CA ARG A 8 -55.79 -6.11 13.45
C ARG A 8 -55.37 -7.58 13.62
N SER A 9 -54.42 -8.07 12.82
CA SER A 9 -53.87 -9.41 13.08
C SER A 9 -53.04 -9.40 14.40
N PRO A 10 -53.25 -10.36 15.31
CA PRO A 10 -52.47 -10.46 16.55
C PRO A 10 -50.96 -10.54 16.28
N ARG A 11 -50.58 -11.23 15.19
CA ARG A 11 -49.19 -11.40 14.75
C ARG A 11 -48.48 -10.08 14.46
N ARG A 12 -49.16 -9.08 13.87
CA ARG A 12 -48.56 -7.76 13.60
C ARG A 12 -48.42 -6.89 14.85
N ARG A 13 -49.33 -7.02 15.83
CA ARG A 13 -49.16 -6.34 17.14
C ARG A 13 -48.01 -6.96 17.92
N LEU A 14 -47.92 -8.29 17.93
CA LEU A 14 -46.82 -9.02 18.54
C LEU A 14 -45.48 -8.64 17.89
N PHE A 15 -45.41 -8.59 16.55
CA PHE A 15 -44.19 -8.17 15.85
C PHE A 15 -43.77 -6.73 16.17
N ARG A 16 -44.71 -5.78 16.20
CA ARG A 16 -44.42 -4.39 16.59
C ARG A 16 -43.98 -4.29 18.05
N PHE A 17 -44.65 -5.02 18.94
CA PHE A 17 -44.28 -5.08 20.35
C PHE A 17 -42.88 -5.67 20.54
N LEU A 18 -42.56 -6.78 19.88
CA LEU A 18 -41.21 -7.37 19.87
C LEU A 18 -40.17 -6.44 19.27
N PHE A 19 -40.50 -5.71 18.20
CA PHE A 19 -39.60 -4.72 17.60
C PHE A 19 -39.32 -3.54 18.55
N TYR A 20 -40.35 -3.01 19.22
CA TYR A 20 -40.16 -1.95 20.21
C TYR A 20 -39.37 -2.45 21.42
N LEU A 21 -39.66 -3.65 21.93
CA LEU A 21 -38.86 -4.26 23.00
C LEU A 21 -37.41 -4.44 22.60
N LEU A 22 -37.14 -4.95 21.39
CA LEU A 22 -35.79 -5.10 20.87
C LEU A 22 -35.08 -3.74 20.73
N THR A 23 -35.78 -2.72 20.24
CA THR A 23 -35.23 -1.37 20.10
C THR A 23 -34.90 -0.77 21.47
N ILE A 24 -35.81 -0.89 22.45
CA ILE A 24 -35.56 -0.44 23.83
C ILE A 24 -34.36 -1.17 24.43
N PHE A 25 -34.28 -2.48 24.24
CA PHE A 25 -33.14 -3.28 24.71
C PHE A 25 -31.82 -2.85 24.07
N LEU A 26 -31.79 -2.64 22.75
CA LEU A 26 -30.59 -2.17 22.04
C LEU A 26 -30.19 -0.75 22.46
N CYS A 27 -31.15 0.14 22.68
CA CYS A 27 -30.89 1.48 23.21
C CYS A 27 -30.34 1.43 24.65
N TYR A 28 -30.91 0.60 25.52
CA TYR A 28 -30.42 0.40 26.88
C TYR A 28 -29.00 -0.20 26.90
N ASP A 29 -28.73 -1.20 26.07
CA ASP A 29 -27.41 -1.80 25.92
C ASP A 29 -26.40 -0.78 25.38
N LEU A 30 -26.77 0.03 24.38
CA LEU A 30 -25.93 1.11 23.85
C LEU A 30 -25.56 2.13 24.94
N LEU A 31 -26.54 2.63 25.71
CA LEU A 31 -26.30 3.56 26.80
C LEU A 31 -25.41 2.96 27.88
N THR A 32 -25.61 1.68 28.19
CA THR A 32 -24.80 0.94 29.15
C THR A 32 -23.36 0.83 28.66
N ILE A 33 -23.14 0.48 27.39
CA ILE A 33 -21.79 0.38 26.80
C ILE A 33 -21.09 1.74 26.78
N LEU A 34 -21.78 2.82 26.44
CA LEU A 34 -21.23 4.18 26.48
C LEU A 34 -20.86 4.62 27.90
N LYS A 35 -21.64 4.24 28.92
CA LYS A 35 -21.27 4.45 30.33
C LYS A 35 -19.95 3.75 30.67
N HIS A 36 -19.80 2.48 30.27
CA HIS A 36 -18.58 1.71 30.51
C HIS A 36 -17.36 2.29 29.77
N HIS A 37 -17.55 2.83 28.55
CA HIS A 37 -16.46 3.50 27.81
C HIS A 37 -15.94 4.75 28.54
N ARG A 38 -16.82 5.51 29.21
CA ARG A 38 -16.40 6.64 30.05
C ARG A 38 -15.63 6.18 31.28
N GLU A 39 -16.09 5.11 31.94
CA GLU A 39 -15.39 4.52 33.08
C GLU A 39 -14.02 3.96 32.69
N PHE A 40 -13.94 3.28 31.54
CA PHE A 40 -12.70 2.81 30.92
C PHE A 40 -11.68 3.94 30.75
N SER A 41 -12.09 5.03 30.09
CA SER A 41 -11.19 6.15 29.78
C SER A 41 -10.69 6.82 31.07
N ARG A 42 -11.58 7.08 32.03
CA ARG A 42 -11.21 7.61 33.35
C ARG A 42 -10.26 6.69 34.12
N SER A 43 -10.48 5.37 34.04
CA SER A 43 -9.62 4.41 34.72
C SER A 43 -8.21 4.40 34.12
N LEU A 44 -8.07 4.50 32.79
CA LEU A 44 -6.75 4.57 32.16
C LEU A 44 -5.96 5.78 32.65
N GLU A 45 -6.59 6.96 32.66
CA GLU A 45 -5.97 8.20 33.13
C GLU A 45 -5.62 8.14 34.62
N ALA A 46 -6.56 7.69 35.47
CA ALA A 46 -6.36 7.62 36.92
C ALA A 46 -5.24 6.64 37.33
N HIS A 47 -4.95 5.65 36.48
CA HIS A 47 -3.87 4.69 36.70
C HIS A 47 -2.67 4.95 35.77
N THR A 48 -2.43 6.20 35.36
CA THR A 48 -1.20 6.60 34.66
C THR A 48 -0.35 7.46 35.59
N TYR A 49 0.91 7.07 35.79
CA TYR A 49 1.85 7.72 36.70
C TYR A 49 2.99 8.37 35.92
N THR A 50 3.22 9.66 36.13
CA THR A 50 4.26 10.45 35.46
C THR A 50 5.42 10.82 36.39
N ASP A 51 5.24 10.70 37.70
CA ASP A 51 6.21 11.11 38.73
C ASP A 51 6.27 10.06 39.86
N ILE A 52 7.49 9.76 40.32
CA ILE A 52 7.75 8.87 41.46
C ILE A 52 7.05 9.34 42.74
N ALA A 53 6.92 10.66 42.95
CA ALA A 53 6.24 11.19 44.13
C ALA A 53 4.79 10.68 44.26
N THR A 54 4.15 10.38 43.13
CA THR A 54 2.77 9.91 43.03
C THR A 54 2.62 8.39 43.09
N LEU A 55 3.72 7.63 43.07
CA LEU A 55 3.68 6.17 43.17
C LEU A 55 3.12 5.69 44.53
N PRO A 56 2.50 4.50 44.58
CA PRO A 56 2.14 3.86 45.84
C PRO A 56 3.37 3.67 46.75
N SER A 57 3.24 3.89 48.05
CA SER A 57 4.34 3.77 49.02
C SER A 57 5.14 2.45 48.93
N PRO A 58 4.52 1.27 48.71
CA PRO A 58 5.27 0.01 48.57
C PRO A 58 6.19 -0.08 47.34
N VAL A 59 6.01 0.83 46.38
CA VAL A 59 6.76 0.89 45.11
C VAL A 59 7.89 1.92 45.17
N LYS A 60 7.82 2.88 46.11
CA LYS A 60 8.88 3.87 46.31
C LYS A 60 10.14 3.17 46.81
N ASP A 61 11.28 3.66 46.34
CA ASP A 61 12.62 3.20 46.75
C ASP A 61 12.97 1.73 46.40
N GLN A 62 12.23 1.10 45.48
CA GLN A 62 12.57 -0.23 44.98
C GLN A 62 13.81 -0.23 44.08
N LYS A 63 14.68 -1.23 44.26
CA LYS A 63 15.83 -1.48 43.38
C LYS A 63 15.41 -2.31 42.17
N ILE A 64 15.65 -1.78 40.97
CA ILE A 64 15.21 -2.35 39.69
C ILE A 64 16.40 -2.89 38.90
N PHE A 65 16.35 -4.19 38.57
CA PHE A 65 17.29 -4.83 37.65
C PHE A 65 16.72 -4.77 36.22
N ILE A 66 17.25 -3.87 35.39
CA ILE A 66 16.79 -3.65 34.02
C ILE A 66 17.51 -4.63 33.09
N VAL A 67 16.75 -5.35 32.27
CA VAL A 67 17.26 -6.34 31.31
C VAL A 67 16.77 -5.99 29.91
N ALA A 68 17.69 -5.95 28.95
CA ALA A 68 17.34 -5.79 27.55
C ALA A 68 18.09 -6.80 26.67
N GLN A 69 17.40 -7.30 25.65
CA GLN A 69 17.97 -8.21 24.67
C GLN A 69 17.75 -7.67 23.28
N PHE A 70 18.82 -7.58 22.50
CA PHE A 70 18.77 -7.00 21.17
C PHE A 70 19.25 -7.97 20.11
N TRP A 71 18.55 -7.94 18.98
CA TRP A 71 18.93 -8.59 17.75
C TRP A 71 18.45 -7.75 16.57
N THR A 72 19.39 -7.09 15.89
CA THR A 72 19.10 -6.23 14.74
C THR A 72 18.13 -5.07 15.09
N SER A 73 18.44 -4.35 16.16
CA SER A 73 17.59 -3.34 16.80
C SER A 73 18.19 -1.92 16.75
N ALA A 74 19.19 -1.65 15.89
CA ALA A 74 19.92 -0.39 15.91
C ALA A 74 19.00 0.84 15.76
N LYS A 75 18.02 0.76 14.84
CA LYS A 75 17.10 1.87 14.54
C LYS A 75 16.28 2.30 15.76
N VAL A 76 15.65 1.37 16.46
CA VAL A 76 14.81 1.71 17.62
C VAL A 76 15.64 2.19 18.81
N ILE A 77 16.86 1.66 18.99
CA ILE A 77 17.81 2.14 20.00
C ILE A 77 18.19 3.60 19.72
N GLN A 78 18.50 3.94 18.47
CA GLN A 78 18.89 5.29 18.06
C GLN A 78 17.73 6.28 18.10
N ASP A 79 16.55 5.89 17.60
CA ASP A 79 15.43 6.81 17.43
C ASP A 79 14.81 7.24 18.77
N ARG A 80 14.65 6.30 19.71
CA ARG A 80 13.93 6.54 20.98
C ARG A 80 14.41 5.71 22.18
N TRP A 81 14.73 4.42 22.02
CA TRP A 81 14.90 3.51 23.16
C TRP A 81 16.12 3.86 24.02
N GLY A 82 17.26 4.21 23.43
CA GLY A 82 18.47 4.57 24.17
C GLY A 82 18.25 5.81 25.06
N GLN A 83 17.63 6.86 24.52
CA GLN A 83 17.28 8.05 25.28
C GLN A 83 16.22 7.76 26.35
N ALA A 84 15.20 6.96 26.03
CA ALA A 84 14.17 6.57 26.99
C ALA A 84 14.73 5.80 28.19
N LEU A 85 15.75 4.94 27.98
CA LEU A 85 16.46 4.27 29.06
C LEU A 85 17.20 5.26 29.95
N LEU A 86 17.92 6.23 29.37
CA LEU A 86 18.64 7.24 30.15
C LEU A 86 17.69 8.12 30.97
N ASP A 87 16.57 8.53 30.38
CA ASP A 87 15.54 9.30 31.07
C ASP A 87 14.89 8.47 32.18
N LEU A 88 14.65 7.17 31.96
CA LEU A 88 14.14 6.28 32.99
C LEU A 88 15.10 6.13 34.17
N ILE A 89 16.40 5.96 33.91
CA ILE A 89 17.42 5.86 34.95
C ILE A 89 17.49 7.16 35.75
N ARG A 90 17.40 8.32 35.08
CA ARG A 90 17.32 9.62 35.74
C ARG A 90 16.08 9.72 36.62
N THR A 91 14.94 9.23 36.15
CA THR A 91 13.70 9.21 36.93
C THR A 91 13.84 8.31 38.16
N LEU A 92 14.22 7.04 38.00
CA LEU A 92 14.31 6.05 39.10
C LEU A 92 15.44 6.32 40.12
N GLY A 93 16.44 7.11 39.74
CA GLY A 93 17.67 7.27 40.52
C GLY A 93 18.70 6.21 40.14
N LYS A 94 19.93 6.64 39.84
CA LYS A 94 21.00 5.75 39.36
C LYS A 94 21.44 4.72 40.40
N GLU A 95 21.25 5.02 41.68
CA GLU A 95 21.51 4.17 42.84
C GLU A 95 20.51 3.02 43.00
N ASN A 96 19.34 3.15 42.37
CA ASN A 96 18.26 2.16 42.44
C ASN A 96 18.22 1.24 41.22
N VAL A 97 19.16 1.36 40.27
CA VAL A 97 19.11 0.61 39.02
C VAL A 97 20.40 -0.14 38.71
N PHE A 98 20.26 -1.27 38.03
CA PHE A 98 21.35 -1.93 37.31
C PHE A 98 20.89 -2.30 35.91
N VAL A 99 21.74 -2.10 34.90
CA VAL A 99 21.39 -2.33 33.49
C VAL A 99 22.14 -3.53 32.93
N SER A 100 21.43 -4.59 32.53
CA SER A 100 21.98 -5.77 31.89
C SER A 100 21.50 -5.86 30.43
N ILE A 101 22.40 -5.63 29.48
CA ILE A 101 22.11 -5.70 28.04
C ILE A 101 22.85 -6.89 27.43
N TYR A 102 22.13 -7.73 26.71
CA TYR A 102 22.72 -8.79 25.91
C TYR A 102 22.36 -8.59 24.44
N GLU A 103 23.38 -8.50 23.60
CA GLU A 103 23.26 -8.43 22.15
C GLU A 103 23.61 -9.81 21.58
N SER A 104 22.67 -10.44 20.87
CA SER A 104 22.78 -11.83 20.43
C SER A 104 23.08 -12.00 18.94
N GLY A 105 24.21 -11.47 18.47
CA GLY A 105 24.68 -11.70 17.11
C GLY A 105 23.89 -10.96 16.02
N SER A 106 23.66 -9.66 16.24
CA SER A 106 22.92 -8.73 15.37
C SER A 106 23.57 -8.60 14.00
N LEU A 107 22.72 -8.44 13.00
CA LEU A 107 23.14 -8.31 11.61
C LEU A 107 23.38 -6.86 11.19
N ASP A 108 22.83 -5.89 11.91
CA ASP A 108 22.98 -4.45 11.68
C ASP A 108 24.06 -3.84 12.61
N ARG A 109 24.07 -2.51 12.76
CA ARG A 109 24.99 -1.79 13.65
C ARG A 109 24.58 -1.79 15.13
N THR A 110 23.72 -2.71 15.58
CA THR A 110 23.27 -2.75 16.99
C THR A 110 24.44 -2.79 17.95
N LYS A 111 25.47 -3.60 17.64
CA LYS A 111 26.71 -3.68 18.43
C LYS A 111 27.38 -2.30 18.59
N ASP A 112 27.48 -1.53 17.51
CA ASP A 112 28.12 -0.21 17.54
C ASP A 112 27.31 0.78 18.39
N VAL A 113 25.99 0.80 18.20
CA VAL A 113 25.09 1.66 18.96
C VAL A 113 25.10 1.30 20.45
N LEU A 114 25.18 0.01 20.78
CA LEU A 114 25.25 -0.44 22.16
C LEU A 114 26.60 -0.16 22.82
N LYS A 115 27.72 -0.17 22.07
CA LYS A 115 29.02 0.31 22.61
C LYS A 115 28.94 1.77 23.05
N VAL A 116 28.33 2.61 22.22
CA VAL A 116 28.11 4.03 22.55
C VAL A 116 27.26 4.18 23.79
N LEU A 117 26.15 3.45 23.85
CA LEU A 117 25.28 3.49 25.02
C LEU A 117 26.03 3.00 26.27
N ASP A 118 26.87 1.98 26.13
CA ASP A 118 27.72 1.48 27.20
C ASP A 118 28.69 2.55 27.70
N ASP A 119 29.37 3.27 26.80
CA ASP A 119 30.27 4.37 27.14
C ASP A 119 29.54 5.49 27.89
N ILE A 120 28.35 5.90 27.41
CA ILE A 120 27.51 6.92 28.08
C ILE A 120 27.12 6.47 29.49
N LEU A 121 26.69 5.22 29.65
CA LEU A 121 26.34 4.68 30.96
C LEU A 121 27.58 4.62 31.87
N ALA A 122 28.77 4.35 31.33
CA ALA A 122 30.05 4.37 32.04
C ALA A 122 30.41 5.76 32.57
N GLU A 123 30.39 6.75 31.69
CA GLU A 123 30.72 8.15 32.00
C GLU A 123 29.81 8.69 33.10
N ASN A 124 28.53 8.29 33.09
CA ASN A 124 27.54 8.68 34.09
C ASN A 124 27.59 7.84 35.38
N LYS A 125 28.55 6.91 35.51
CA LYS A 125 28.74 6.01 36.65
C LYS A 125 27.50 5.17 36.96
N ILE A 126 26.81 4.68 35.91
CA ILE A 126 25.64 3.81 36.04
C ILE A 126 26.10 2.35 36.07
N PRO A 127 25.72 1.56 37.10
CA PRO A 127 26.04 0.13 37.17
C PRO A 127 25.42 -0.65 36.02
N ARG A 128 26.24 -1.40 35.27
CA ARG A 128 25.78 -2.12 34.07
C ARG A 128 26.64 -3.32 33.69
N SER A 129 26.08 -4.17 32.83
CA SER A 129 26.75 -5.23 32.09
C SER A 129 26.23 -5.23 30.65
N VAL A 130 27.07 -4.91 29.68
CA VAL A 130 26.72 -4.95 28.25
C VAL A 130 27.57 -6.02 27.56
N ILE A 131 26.91 -7.09 27.11
CA ILE A 131 27.57 -8.22 26.43
C ILE A 131 27.23 -8.14 24.94
N LEU A 132 28.27 -8.08 24.11
CA LEU A 132 28.17 -8.09 22.64
C LEU A 132 28.67 -9.42 22.11
N ASP A 133 27.75 -10.31 21.75
CA ASP A 133 28.09 -11.67 21.36
C ASP A 133 28.72 -11.71 19.96
N PRO A 134 29.99 -12.15 19.80
CA PRO A 134 30.60 -12.28 18.48
C PRO A 134 29.96 -13.40 17.66
N THR A 135 29.36 -14.41 18.31
CA THR A 135 28.73 -15.55 17.65
C THR A 135 27.43 -15.10 16.98
N THR A 136 27.35 -15.27 15.66
CA THR A 136 26.15 -14.97 14.90
C THR A 136 25.14 -16.10 15.01
N HIS A 137 23.88 -15.82 14.69
CA HIS A 137 22.88 -16.88 14.55
C HIS A 137 23.26 -17.92 13.47
N ALA A 138 24.10 -17.54 12.49
CA ALA A 138 24.62 -18.47 11.48
C ALA A 138 25.53 -19.50 12.14
N ASP A 139 26.42 -19.03 13.00
CA ASP A 139 27.40 -19.85 13.70
C ASP A 139 26.70 -20.87 14.59
N GLU A 140 25.63 -20.47 15.31
CA GLU A 140 24.81 -21.37 16.12
C GLU A 140 24.17 -22.51 15.30
N ILE A 141 23.77 -22.25 14.05
CA ILE A 141 23.23 -23.26 13.14
C ILE A 141 24.36 -24.13 12.55
N ASN A 142 25.47 -23.50 12.14
CA ASN A 142 26.60 -24.17 11.48
C ASN A 142 27.34 -25.15 12.41
N VAL A 143 27.23 -24.98 13.74
CA VAL A 143 27.75 -25.92 14.73
C VAL A 143 27.15 -27.33 14.59
N GLY A 144 25.99 -27.45 13.94
CA GLY A 144 25.35 -28.71 13.59
C GLY A 144 24.72 -29.46 14.78
N PRO A 145 23.95 -30.52 14.51
CA PRO A 145 23.18 -31.24 15.53
C PRO A 145 24.00 -32.24 16.37
N ILE A 146 25.29 -32.41 16.06
CA ILE A 146 26.19 -33.37 16.71
C ILE A 146 27.44 -32.60 17.15
N ASP A 147 27.96 -32.89 18.33
CA ASP A 147 29.21 -32.31 18.79
C ASP A 147 30.45 -32.99 18.18
N GLN A 148 31.64 -32.50 18.55
CA GLN A 148 32.91 -33.04 18.02
C GLN A 148 33.18 -34.48 18.48
N GLN A 149 32.44 -34.98 19.47
CA GLN A 149 32.56 -36.30 20.06
C GLN A 149 31.50 -37.28 19.53
N GLY A 150 30.66 -36.85 18.58
CA GLY A 150 29.62 -37.70 17.99
C GLY A 150 28.32 -37.76 18.80
N ILE A 151 28.16 -36.93 19.84
CA ILE A 151 26.98 -36.91 20.70
C ILE A 151 25.96 -35.87 20.21
N PRO A 152 24.65 -36.18 20.18
CA PRO A 152 23.62 -35.22 19.79
C PRO A 152 23.58 -34.00 20.70
N ARG A 153 23.59 -32.79 20.11
CA ARG A 153 23.39 -31.54 20.85
C ARG A 153 21.91 -31.37 21.19
N SER A 154 21.64 -30.91 22.41
CA SER A 154 20.28 -30.55 22.85
C SER A 154 19.73 -29.39 22.03
N GLY A 155 18.41 -29.34 21.85
CA GLY A 155 17.71 -28.28 21.11
C GLY A 155 17.62 -28.50 19.61
N TRP A 156 17.88 -29.71 19.11
CA TRP A 156 17.75 -30.06 17.68
C TRP A 156 16.63 -31.08 17.44
N ILE A 157 15.81 -30.87 16.41
CA ILE A 157 14.69 -31.78 16.07
C ILE A 157 14.74 -32.24 14.61
N GLN A 158 14.25 -33.46 14.36
CA GLN A 158 14.11 -34.00 13.01
C GLN A 158 12.84 -33.45 12.35
N THR A 159 12.95 -32.91 11.13
CA THR A 159 11.79 -32.43 10.38
C THR A 159 10.97 -33.59 9.80
N THR A 160 9.67 -33.40 9.58
CA THR A 160 8.79 -34.39 8.94
C THR A 160 9.08 -34.58 7.44
N THR A 161 9.88 -33.72 6.84
CA THR A 161 10.28 -33.80 5.43
C THR A 161 11.46 -34.76 5.28
N VAL A 162 11.25 -35.87 4.57
CA VAL A 162 12.30 -36.86 4.28
C VAL A 162 13.41 -36.18 3.47
N GLY A 163 14.63 -36.17 4.00
CA GLY A 163 15.83 -35.62 3.35
C GLY A 163 16.31 -34.24 3.83
N VAL A 164 15.61 -33.56 4.74
CA VAL A 164 15.93 -32.17 5.16
C VAL A 164 16.83 -32.08 6.42
N GLY A 165 17.17 -33.19 7.07
CA GLY A 165 18.08 -33.20 8.24
C GLY A 165 17.43 -32.72 9.55
N LYS A 166 18.26 -32.41 10.56
CA LYS A 166 17.82 -31.87 11.87
C LYS A 166 17.89 -30.33 11.85
N GLU A 167 16.93 -29.67 12.50
CA GLU A 167 16.84 -28.20 12.64
C GLU A 167 17.00 -27.75 14.10
N LEU A 168 17.59 -26.57 14.31
CA LEU A 168 17.79 -25.96 15.63
C LEU A 168 16.49 -25.29 16.12
N ARG A 169 16.07 -25.65 17.34
CA ARG A 169 14.88 -25.08 18.00
C ARG A 169 15.16 -23.68 18.52
N ARG A 170 14.24 -22.75 18.22
CA ARG A 170 14.34 -21.33 18.63
C ARG A 170 14.19 -21.11 20.14
N ILE A 171 13.30 -21.83 20.82
CA ILE A 171 12.98 -21.54 22.24
C ILE A 171 14.14 -21.86 23.20
N PRO A 172 14.85 -23.02 23.10
CA PRO A 172 16.02 -23.29 23.94
C PRO A 172 17.09 -22.20 23.84
N TYR A 173 17.31 -21.68 22.62
CA TYR A 173 18.21 -20.56 22.37
C TYR A 173 17.76 -19.30 23.12
N LEU A 174 16.50 -18.88 22.99
CA LEU A 174 15.96 -17.69 23.67
C LEU A 174 15.96 -17.81 25.20
N ALA A 175 15.67 -19.01 25.73
CA ALA A 175 15.73 -19.28 27.16
C ALA A 175 17.16 -19.15 27.70
N ARG A 176 18.15 -19.71 26.99
CA ARG A 176 19.57 -19.58 27.32
C ARG A 176 19.99 -18.12 27.36
N LEU A 177 19.63 -17.32 26.35
CA LEU A 177 19.95 -15.90 26.32
C LEU A 177 19.35 -15.15 27.52
N ARG A 178 18.08 -15.39 27.86
CA ARG A 178 17.42 -14.75 29.04
C ARG A 178 18.12 -15.09 30.34
N ASN A 179 18.49 -16.34 30.53
CA ASN A 179 19.25 -16.75 31.69
C ASN A 179 20.65 -16.12 31.71
N THR A 180 21.32 -15.98 30.56
CA THR A 180 22.62 -15.32 30.45
C THR A 180 22.53 -13.85 30.83
N SER A 181 21.51 -13.13 30.36
CA SER A 181 21.27 -11.72 30.74
C SER A 181 20.98 -11.53 32.25
N LEU A 182 20.57 -12.59 32.95
CA LEU A 182 20.34 -12.57 34.41
C LEU A 182 21.56 -12.96 35.24
N LYS A 183 22.69 -13.40 34.65
CA LYS A 183 23.88 -13.78 35.42
C LYS A 183 24.32 -12.69 36.44
N PRO A 184 24.39 -11.39 36.06
CA PRO A 184 24.79 -10.36 37.01
C PRO A 184 23.86 -10.23 38.23
N LEU A 185 22.57 -10.58 38.09
CA LEU A 185 21.61 -10.59 39.22
C LEU A 185 22.05 -11.59 40.31
N PHE A 186 22.50 -12.78 39.89
CA PHE A 186 22.94 -13.82 40.80
C PHE A 186 24.32 -13.54 41.39
N ASP A 187 25.23 -13.00 40.58
CA ASP A 187 26.56 -12.59 41.02
C ASP A 187 26.46 -11.49 42.09
N HIS A 188 25.56 -10.52 41.89
CA HIS A 188 25.28 -9.46 42.86
C HIS A 188 24.67 -10.00 44.16
N LYS A 189 23.74 -10.97 44.08
CA LYS A 189 23.21 -11.64 45.29
C LYS A 189 24.32 -12.33 46.07
N ALA A 190 25.28 -12.98 45.41
CA ALA A 190 26.43 -13.58 46.07
C ALA A 190 27.34 -12.55 46.76
N GLN A 191 27.33 -11.30 46.28
CA GLN A 191 28.02 -10.14 46.86
C GLN A 191 27.18 -9.38 47.92
N GLY A 192 25.98 -9.87 48.26
CA GLY A 192 25.08 -9.24 49.24
C GLY A 192 24.23 -8.09 48.67
N ILE A 193 24.23 -7.86 47.36
CA ILE A 193 23.41 -6.85 46.69
C ILE A 193 22.16 -7.52 46.12
N THR A 194 20.98 -7.09 46.57
CA THR A 194 19.69 -7.59 46.09
C THR A 194 18.88 -6.49 45.40
N TYR A 195 18.12 -6.90 44.40
CA TYR A 195 17.12 -6.09 43.69
C TYR A 195 15.72 -6.62 44.02
N ASP A 196 14.71 -5.74 43.98
CA ASP A 196 13.32 -6.08 44.27
C ASP A 196 12.59 -6.60 43.02
N LYS A 197 12.81 -5.93 41.88
CA LYS A 197 12.13 -6.24 40.61
C LYS A 197 13.09 -6.40 39.44
N ILE A 198 12.70 -7.23 38.48
CA ILE A 198 13.35 -7.35 37.18
C ILE A 198 12.48 -6.66 36.13
N LEU A 199 12.98 -5.63 35.45
CA LEU A 199 12.31 -4.99 34.33
C LEU A 199 12.92 -5.50 33.02
N TYR A 200 12.17 -6.30 32.27
CA TYR A 200 12.54 -6.68 30.91
C TYR A 200 11.99 -5.67 29.91
N LEU A 201 12.89 -5.13 29.08
CA LEU A 201 12.60 -4.24 27.96
C LEU A 201 13.00 -4.94 26.65
N ASN A 202 12.01 -5.21 25.80
CA ASN A 202 12.31 -5.53 24.40
C ASN A 202 12.72 -4.25 23.64
N ASP A 203 12.91 -4.38 22.34
CA ASP A 203 13.20 -3.33 21.36
C ASP A 203 11.95 -2.49 21.01
N VAL A 204 11.27 -1.99 22.04
CA VAL A 204 10.03 -1.21 21.94
C VAL A 204 10.22 0.27 22.30
N VAL A 205 9.45 1.16 21.68
CA VAL A 205 9.37 2.57 22.07
C VAL A 205 8.53 2.69 23.34
N PHE A 206 9.08 3.38 24.35
CA PHE A 206 8.46 3.64 25.65
C PHE A 206 8.89 5.00 26.22
N LYS A 207 8.22 5.44 27.28
CA LYS A 207 8.58 6.58 28.13
C LYS A 207 8.76 6.16 29.59
N PRO A 208 9.48 6.93 30.42
CA PRO A 208 9.58 6.65 31.85
C PRO A 208 8.22 6.46 32.55
N SER A 209 7.21 7.25 32.17
CA SER A 209 5.84 7.12 32.69
C SER A 209 5.22 5.75 32.44
N ASP A 210 5.56 5.08 31.34
CA ASP A 210 5.07 3.74 31.03
C ASP A 210 5.59 2.73 32.05
N VAL A 211 6.87 2.85 32.43
CA VAL A 211 7.52 1.98 33.43
C VAL A 211 7.01 2.29 34.84
N LEU A 212 6.87 3.57 35.22
CA LEU A 212 6.30 3.96 36.52
C LEU A 212 4.86 3.43 36.66
N THR A 213 4.08 3.54 35.59
CA THR A 213 2.71 3.02 35.55
C THR A 213 2.68 1.50 35.66
N LEU A 214 3.62 0.81 35.00
CA LEU A 214 3.75 -0.64 35.09
C LEU A 214 4.17 -1.08 36.49
N LEU A 215 5.09 -0.36 37.13
CA LEU A 215 5.53 -0.58 38.52
C LEU A 215 4.35 -0.48 39.50
N ALA A 216 3.48 0.51 39.31
CA ALA A 216 2.29 0.75 40.13
C ALA A 216 1.13 -0.23 39.89
N THR A 217 1.25 -1.17 38.94
CA THR A 217 0.22 -2.18 38.67
C THR A 217 -0.18 -2.88 39.96
N ASN A 218 -1.49 -3.00 40.22
CA ASN A 218 -2.02 -3.58 41.46
C ASN A 218 -1.33 -3.06 42.74
N GLN A 219 -1.06 -1.75 42.80
CA GLN A 219 -0.38 -1.07 43.91
C GLN A 219 1.04 -1.61 44.22
N GLY A 220 1.70 -2.23 43.24
CA GLY A 220 3.01 -2.88 43.39
C GLY A 220 2.95 -4.36 43.82
N SER A 221 1.75 -4.89 44.10
CA SER A 221 1.56 -6.26 44.55
C SER A 221 1.23 -7.20 43.38
N TYR A 222 2.24 -7.67 42.66
CA TYR A 222 2.11 -8.68 41.63
C TYR A 222 3.37 -9.56 41.57
N ALA A 223 3.20 -10.76 41.03
CA ALA A 223 4.29 -11.64 40.65
C ALA A 223 4.89 -11.20 39.31
N SER A 224 4.01 -10.84 38.36
CA SER A 224 4.39 -10.35 37.02
C SER A 224 3.39 -9.30 36.52
N ALA A 225 3.88 -8.24 35.88
CA ALA A 225 3.05 -7.21 35.24
C ALA A 225 3.59 -6.85 33.85
N CYS A 226 2.77 -6.93 32.80
CA CYS A 226 3.15 -6.64 31.42
C CYS A 226 2.42 -5.43 30.84
N ALA A 227 3.06 -4.75 29.89
CA ALA A 227 2.43 -3.74 29.04
C ALA A 227 1.49 -4.38 28.00
N MET A 228 0.85 -3.55 27.17
CA MET A 228 0.25 -3.93 25.89
C MET A 228 1.18 -3.51 24.76
N ASP A 229 1.45 -4.39 23.79
CA ASP A 229 2.37 -4.10 22.69
C ASP A 229 1.71 -4.01 21.31
N PHE A 230 2.23 -3.09 20.49
CA PHE A 230 1.68 -2.80 19.17
C PHE A 230 2.76 -2.69 18.10
N HIS A 231 2.54 -3.41 17.00
CA HIS A 231 3.30 -3.23 15.77
C HIS A 231 2.44 -2.51 14.71
N TYR A 232 1.14 -2.87 14.64
CA TYR A 232 0.16 -2.29 13.72
C TYR A 232 -1.18 -2.05 14.47
N PRO A 233 -1.31 -0.96 15.25
CA PRO A 233 -2.57 -0.58 15.89
C PRO A 233 -3.73 -0.53 14.88
N PRO A 234 -4.97 -0.91 15.26
CA PRO A 234 -5.45 -1.19 16.62
C PRO A 234 -5.28 -2.65 17.09
N ALA A 235 -4.61 -3.51 16.31
CA ALA A 235 -4.35 -4.89 16.71
C ALA A 235 -3.11 -4.97 17.61
N TYR A 236 -3.22 -5.66 18.76
CA TYR A 236 -2.08 -5.91 19.64
C TYR A 236 -1.22 -7.07 19.09
N TYR A 237 0.09 -7.05 19.39
CA TYR A 237 1.08 -7.90 18.73
C TYR A 237 1.20 -9.30 19.36
N ASP A 238 1.44 -9.39 20.68
CA ASP A 238 1.81 -10.66 21.34
C ASP A 238 0.63 -11.62 21.56
N THR A 239 0.20 -12.26 20.49
CA THR A 239 -0.81 -13.34 20.54
C THR A 239 -0.24 -14.70 20.95
N PHE A 240 1.09 -14.82 21.02
CA PHE A 240 1.76 -16.10 21.29
C PHE A 240 1.83 -16.39 22.78
N VAL A 241 2.15 -15.39 23.62
CA VAL A 241 2.34 -15.58 25.06
C VAL A 241 1.08 -15.28 25.87
N LEU A 242 0.34 -14.22 25.53
CA LEU A 242 -0.77 -13.73 26.35
C LEU A 242 -1.90 -14.78 26.51
N ARG A 243 -2.22 -15.14 27.75
CA ARG A 243 -3.34 -16.05 28.11
C ARG A 243 -4.23 -15.44 29.17
N ASP A 244 -5.54 -15.51 28.97
CA ASP A 244 -6.51 -14.96 29.93
C ASP A 244 -6.47 -15.69 31.29
N SER A 245 -7.25 -15.23 32.27
CA SER A 245 -7.24 -15.81 33.63
C SER A 245 -7.63 -17.29 33.69
N LEU A 246 -8.26 -17.84 32.65
CA LEU A 246 -8.59 -19.25 32.55
C LEU A 246 -7.58 -20.05 31.72
N GLY A 247 -6.55 -19.39 31.18
CA GLY A 247 -5.52 -19.99 30.33
C GLY A 247 -5.87 -20.01 28.85
N ASP A 248 -7.00 -19.40 28.45
CA ASP A 248 -7.44 -19.38 27.05
C ASP A 248 -6.66 -18.29 26.28
N SER A 249 -6.41 -18.54 24.98
CA SER A 249 -5.91 -17.49 24.09
C SER A 249 -6.99 -16.42 23.85
N THR A 250 -6.57 -15.21 23.49
CA THR A 250 -7.50 -14.12 23.19
C THR A 250 -8.45 -14.50 22.04
N VAL A 251 -9.72 -14.16 22.18
CA VAL A 251 -10.75 -14.45 21.16
C VAL A 251 -10.69 -13.49 19.96
N MET A 252 -9.99 -12.36 20.11
CA MET A 252 -9.79 -11.35 19.07
C MET A 252 -8.53 -10.51 19.34
N LYS A 253 -7.91 -9.98 18.27
CA LYS A 253 -6.70 -9.13 18.36
C LYS A 253 -6.99 -7.65 18.59
N THR A 254 -8.26 -7.23 18.52
CA THR A 254 -8.71 -5.87 18.82
C THR A 254 -9.46 -5.86 20.14
N PHE A 255 -9.57 -4.70 20.78
CA PHE A 255 -10.22 -4.55 22.08
C PHE A 255 -11.67 -5.08 22.05
N PRO A 256 -12.15 -5.84 23.07
CA PRO A 256 -11.59 -6.12 24.41
C PRO A 256 -10.86 -7.47 24.57
N PHE A 257 -10.30 -8.06 23.51
CA PHE A 257 -9.39 -9.23 23.50
C PHE A 257 -9.85 -10.57 24.11
N PHE A 258 -10.25 -10.61 25.39
CA PHE A 258 -10.35 -11.83 26.20
C PHE A 258 -11.69 -12.56 26.11
N ARG A 259 -11.64 -13.85 26.45
CA ARG A 259 -12.81 -14.72 26.58
C ARG A 259 -13.28 -14.84 28.02
N SER A 260 -12.36 -15.07 28.97
CA SER A 260 -12.68 -15.22 30.39
C SER A 260 -13.43 -14.01 30.91
N GLN A 261 -14.38 -14.24 31.81
CA GLN A 261 -15.20 -13.16 32.36
C GLN A 261 -14.34 -12.18 33.17
N GLU A 262 -13.48 -12.69 34.05
CA GLU A 262 -12.61 -11.89 34.91
C GLU A 262 -11.67 -10.98 34.10
N SER A 263 -10.92 -11.53 33.12
CA SER A 263 -10.01 -10.72 32.32
C SER A 263 -10.75 -9.72 31.43
N ARG A 264 -11.89 -10.14 30.87
CA ARG A 264 -12.70 -9.28 30.00
C ARG A 264 -13.36 -8.13 30.76
N GLU A 265 -13.85 -8.35 31.96
CA GLU A 265 -14.47 -7.28 32.77
C GLU A 265 -13.41 -6.27 33.24
N ALA A 266 -12.23 -6.75 33.66
CA ALA A 266 -11.13 -5.89 34.04
C ALA A 266 -10.65 -4.99 32.87
N ILE A 267 -10.45 -5.57 31.68
CA ILE A 267 -9.99 -4.80 30.52
C ILE A 267 -11.05 -3.81 30.02
N LEU A 268 -12.34 -4.19 30.08
CA LEU A 268 -13.45 -3.28 29.76
C LEU A 268 -13.52 -2.10 30.73
N GLN A 269 -13.11 -2.28 31.97
CA GLN A 269 -13.06 -1.21 32.97
C GLN A 269 -11.75 -0.43 32.96
N GLY A 270 -10.79 -0.76 32.08
CA GLY A 270 -9.50 -0.09 32.01
C GLY A 270 -8.63 -0.32 33.24
N ARG A 271 -8.78 -1.50 33.88
CA ARG A 271 -8.04 -1.88 35.09
C ARG A 271 -6.94 -2.89 34.76
N PRO A 272 -5.89 -3.02 35.60
CA PRO A 272 -4.96 -4.15 35.56
C PRO A 272 -5.71 -5.47 35.42
N THR A 273 -5.44 -6.17 34.33
CA THR A 273 -6.22 -7.33 33.90
C THR A 273 -5.49 -8.60 34.28
N LYS A 274 -6.08 -9.40 35.18
CA LYS A 274 -5.49 -10.67 35.63
C LYS A 274 -5.43 -11.67 34.48
N VAL A 275 -4.28 -12.30 34.32
CA VAL A 275 -3.95 -13.24 33.24
C VAL A 275 -3.17 -14.42 33.80
N GLN A 276 -3.02 -15.51 33.04
CA GLN A 276 -2.13 -16.62 33.43
C GLN A 276 -0.70 -16.46 32.91
N SER A 277 -0.52 -15.74 31.81
CA SER A 277 0.80 -15.42 31.26
C SER A 277 0.73 -14.19 30.36
N CYS A 278 1.82 -13.42 30.31
CA CYS A 278 2.02 -12.27 29.42
C CYS A 278 3.52 -12.00 29.23
N TRP A 279 3.87 -11.25 28.18
CA TRP A 279 5.22 -10.71 27.96
C TRP A 279 5.14 -9.32 27.32
N ASN A 280 4.47 -9.21 26.17
CA ASN A 280 3.97 -7.96 25.58
C ASN A 280 4.97 -6.78 25.55
N GLY A 281 6.19 -7.03 25.09
CA GLY A 281 7.21 -5.99 24.82
C GLY A 281 7.89 -5.37 26.05
N MET A 282 7.20 -5.29 27.20
CA MET A 282 7.73 -4.77 28.45
C MET A 282 7.06 -5.48 29.63
N ILE A 283 7.85 -6.03 30.55
CA ILE A 283 7.36 -6.80 31.70
C ILE A 283 8.21 -6.56 32.94
N ILE A 284 7.55 -6.51 34.10
CA ILE A 284 8.18 -6.48 35.42
C ILE A 284 7.90 -7.81 36.13
N LEU A 285 8.95 -8.42 36.68
CA LEU A 285 8.90 -9.70 37.40
C LEU A 285 9.39 -9.52 38.85
N ASP A 286 8.79 -10.26 39.78
CA ASP A 286 9.30 -10.38 41.15
C ASP A 286 10.62 -11.16 41.15
N THR A 287 11.64 -10.67 41.86
CA THR A 287 12.97 -11.31 41.88
C THR A 287 13.04 -12.54 42.78
N ALA A 288 12.20 -12.61 43.82
CA ALA A 288 12.24 -13.67 44.83
C ALA A 288 12.25 -15.10 44.25
N PRO A 289 11.40 -15.45 43.26
CA PRO A 289 11.43 -16.79 42.66
C PRO A 289 12.73 -17.11 41.92
N PHE A 290 13.37 -16.11 41.28
CA PHE A 290 14.65 -16.29 40.58
C PHE A 290 15.78 -16.61 41.57
N TYR A 291 15.75 -15.97 42.73
CA TYR A 291 16.66 -16.21 43.83
C TYR A 291 16.51 -17.59 44.49
N GLU A 292 15.35 -18.23 44.34
CA GLU A 292 15.05 -19.59 44.80
C GLU A 292 15.29 -20.68 43.73
N GLY A 293 15.73 -20.27 42.53
CA GLY A 293 16.13 -21.21 41.46
C GLY A 293 15.27 -21.19 40.20
N LEU A 294 14.29 -20.29 40.09
CA LEU A 294 13.51 -20.12 38.86
C LEU A 294 14.43 -19.72 37.69
N ARG A 295 14.30 -20.39 36.54
CA ARG A 295 15.08 -20.12 35.31
C ARG A 295 14.17 -20.23 34.09
N PHE A 296 14.50 -19.50 33.02
CA PHE A 296 13.83 -19.69 31.74
C PHE A 296 14.22 -21.05 31.16
N ARG A 297 13.25 -21.77 30.60
CA ARG A 297 13.48 -23.08 29.97
C ARG A 297 12.63 -23.25 28.70
N ALA A 298 12.97 -24.26 27.92
CA ALA A 298 12.14 -24.79 26.84
C ALA A 298 11.53 -26.13 27.25
N LEU A 299 10.60 -26.65 26.43
CA LEU A 299 10.15 -28.04 26.58
C LEU A 299 11.29 -29.01 26.28
N ALA A 300 11.26 -30.20 26.91
CA ALA A 300 12.23 -31.27 26.65
C ALA A 300 12.29 -31.66 25.17
N ASP A 301 13.47 -32.02 24.66
CA ASP A 301 13.65 -32.40 23.25
C ASP A 301 12.77 -33.61 22.86
N SER A 302 12.55 -34.54 23.78
CA SER A 302 11.68 -35.70 23.56
C SER A 302 10.21 -35.31 23.38
N LEU A 303 9.72 -34.28 24.06
CA LEU A 303 8.38 -33.74 23.85
C LEU A 303 8.30 -32.93 22.55
N ALA A 304 9.35 -32.15 22.25
CA ALA A 304 9.45 -31.38 21.02
C ALA A 304 9.50 -32.26 19.76
N SER A 305 10.05 -33.47 19.87
CA SER A 305 10.02 -34.48 18.79
C SER A 305 8.60 -34.90 18.37
N LYS A 306 7.59 -34.68 19.22
CA LYS A 306 6.16 -34.86 18.88
C LYS A 306 5.55 -33.61 18.23
N HIS A 307 6.37 -32.66 17.81
CA HIS A 307 6.01 -31.35 17.25
C HIS A 307 5.18 -30.49 18.22
N LEU A 308 5.61 -30.44 19.49
CA LEU A 308 5.09 -29.54 20.51
C LEU A 308 6.16 -28.55 20.93
N GLU A 309 5.80 -27.27 21.00
CA GLU A 309 6.71 -26.22 21.46
C GLU A 309 5.92 -25.21 22.29
N ALA A 310 6.55 -24.63 23.30
CA ALA A 310 5.96 -23.61 24.16
C ALA A 310 6.97 -22.47 24.36
N SER A 311 6.51 -21.22 24.40
CA SER A 311 7.41 -20.11 24.69
C SER A 311 7.96 -20.20 26.11
N GLU A 312 9.24 -19.95 26.27
CA GLU A 312 9.92 -19.69 27.53
C GLU A 312 9.25 -18.57 28.33
N CYS A 313 8.67 -17.58 27.66
CA CYS A 313 7.90 -16.50 28.29
C CYS A 313 6.53 -16.97 28.81
N CYS A 314 5.98 -18.08 28.32
CA CYS A 314 4.83 -18.74 28.95
C CYS A 314 5.28 -19.64 30.10
N LEU A 315 6.32 -20.45 29.86
CA LEU A 315 6.79 -21.48 30.80
C LEU A 315 7.29 -20.88 32.12
N ILE A 316 7.91 -19.70 32.09
CA ILE A 316 8.33 -19.01 33.31
C ILE A 316 7.17 -18.77 34.28
N HIS A 317 5.98 -18.42 33.78
CA HIS A 317 4.79 -18.21 34.62
C HIS A 317 4.20 -19.53 35.12
N THR A 318 4.26 -20.59 34.31
CA THR A 318 3.88 -21.95 34.73
C THR A 318 4.77 -22.45 35.86
N ASP A 319 6.08 -22.24 35.75
CA ASP A 319 7.05 -22.67 36.76
C ASP A 319 6.90 -21.84 38.04
N MET A 320 6.67 -20.52 37.93
CA MET A 320 6.29 -19.69 39.08
C MET A 320 5.03 -20.21 39.76
N ALA A 321 4.02 -20.63 39.00
CA ALA A 321 2.79 -21.18 39.58
C ALA A 321 3.04 -22.50 40.29
N ALA A 322 3.88 -23.38 39.73
CA ALA A 322 4.28 -24.64 40.35
C ALA A 322 5.06 -24.43 41.65
N MET A 323 5.85 -23.36 41.74
CA MET A 323 6.55 -22.93 42.97
C MET A 323 5.63 -22.24 43.99
N GLY A 324 4.36 -22.00 43.67
CA GLY A 324 3.45 -21.22 44.53
C GLY A 324 3.75 -19.70 44.55
N ALA A 325 4.61 -19.24 43.64
CA ALA A 325 5.09 -17.85 43.56
C ALA A 325 4.13 -16.89 42.84
N THR A 326 2.98 -17.37 42.33
CA THR A 326 1.97 -16.54 41.65
C THR A 326 0.86 -16.03 42.58
N SER A 327 1.04 -16.15 43.90
CA SER A 327 0.06 -15.72 44.92
C SER A 327 -0.35 -14.24 44.78
N LYS A 328 0.59 -13.37 44.37
CA LYS A 328 0.35 -11.94 44.11
C LYS A 328 -0.34 -11.67 42.76
N GLY A 329 -0.49 -12.68 41.90
CA GLY A 329 -1.13 -12.59 40.58
C GLY A 329 -0.22 -12.12 39.43
N ILE A 330 -0.66 -12.39 38.20
CA ILE A 330 -0.02 -11.98 36.94
C ILE A 330 -1.00 -11.06 36.22
N TYR A 331 -0.53 -9.89 35.76
CA TYR A 331 -1.39 -8.84 35.22
C TYR A 331 -0.87 -8.31 33.88
N VAL A 332 -1.80 -7.92 33.01
CA VAL A 332 -1.51 -7.01 31.89
C VAL A 332 -2.15 -5.66 32.19
N ASN A 333 -1.39 -4.57 32.03
CA ASN A 333 -1.84 -3.22 32.37
C ASN A 333 -2.23 -2.44 31.10
N PRO A 334 -3.53 -2.19 30.85
CA PRO A 334 -3.98 -1.49 29.64
C PRO A 334 -3.57 -0.02 29.57
N SER A 335 -3.17 0.60 30.68
CA SER A 335 -2.65 1.98 30.70
C SER A 335 -1.24 2.08 30.12
N VAL A 336 -0.48 0.97 30.14
CA VAL A 336 0.89 0.88 29.65
C VAL A 336 0.87 0.32 28.24
N ARG A 337 1.15 1.15 27.24
CA ARG A 337 1.11 0.77 25.82
C ARG A 337 2.49 1.04 25.22
N VAL A 338 3.10 0.04 24.60
CA VAL A 338 4.42 0.16 23.98
C VAL A 338 4.32 -0.19 22.49
N GLY A 339 5.19 0.42 21.67
CA GLY A 339 5.15 0.24 20.22
C GLY A 339 6.49 -0.18 19.65
N TYR A 340 6.52 -1.17 18.75
CA TYR A 340 7.78 -1.55 18.06
C TYR A 340 8.26 -0.49 17.06
N THR A 341 7.45 0.54 16.81
CA THR A 341 7.84 1.74 16.05
C THR A 341 7.33 3.00 16.75
N VAL A 342 7.97 4.14 16.50
CA VAL A 342 7.51 5.45 16.99
C VAL A 342 6.09 5.74 16.50
N ASN A 343 5.74 5.28 15.29
CA ASN A 343 4.38 5.39 14.77
C ASN A 343 3.36 4.60 15.58
N ALA A 344 3.64 3.31 15.83
CA ALA A 344 2.75 2.47 16.63
C ALA A 344 2.56 3.02 18.05
N TYR A 345 3.63 3.51 18.68
CA TYR A 345 3.54 4.18 19.98
C TYR A 345 2.66 5.43 19.92
N ASN A 346 2.89 6.31 18.94
CA ASN A 346 2.12 7.55 18.82
C ASN A 346 0.64 7.30 18.53
N LEU A 347 0.29 6.32 17.67
CA LEU A 347 -1.10 6.01 17.36
C LEU A 347 -1.90 5.49 18.57
N THR A 348 -1.23 4.90 19.56
CA THR A 348 -1.88 4.42 20.79
C THR A 348 -2.02 5.49 21.86
N HIS A 349 -1.38 6.66 21.70
CA HIS A 349 -1.35 7.76 22.68
C HIS A 349 -1.88 9.11 22.16
N PHE A 350 -1.74 9.39 20.86
CA PHE A 350 -1.90 10.71 20.25
C PHE A 350 -2.67 10.68 18.91
N GLY A 351 -3.52 9.67 18.68
CA GLY A 351 -4.34 9.57 17.46
C GLY A 351 -5.49 10.59 17.38
N PRO A 352 -6.17 10.72 16.23
CA PRO A 352 -7.22 11.73 15.97
C PRO A 352 -8.46 11.65 16.89
N ASP A 353 -8.68 10.52 17.57
CA ASP A 353 -9.77 10.33 18.55
C ASP A 353 -9.32 10.48 20.03
N GLN A 354 -8.06 10.89 20.29
CA GLN A 354 -7.39 11.16 21.58
C GLN A 354 -7.78 10.31 22.82
N ASN A 355 -8.19 9.06 22.62
CA ASN A 355 -8.32 8.01 23.63
C ASN A 355 -7.83 6.68 23.03
N PHE A 356 -7.24 5.79 23.84
CA PHE A 356 -6.69 4.49 23.39
C PHE A 356 -7.66 3.68 22.51
N VAL A 357 -8.95 3.68 22.90
CA VAL A 357 -10.05 3.03 22.19
C VAL A 357 -11.18 4.05 22.04
N SER A 358 -11.55 4.36 20.80
CA SER A 358 -12.65 5.30 20.55
C SER A 358 -14.00 4.71 20.97
N GLY A 359 -15.01 5.55 21.24
CA GLY A 359 -16.33 5.07 21.68
C GLY A 359 -16.99 4.13 20.66
N THR A 360 -16.76 4.37 19.36
CA THR A 360 -17.24 3.51 18.27
C THR A 360 -16.50 2.16 18.23
N GLN A 361 -15.17 2.18 18.41
CA GLN A 361 -14.36 0.96 18.52
C GLN A 361 -14.74 0.13 19.75
N TYR A 362 -14.97 0.78 20.89
CA TYR A 362 -15.40 0.13 22.12
C TYR A 362 -16.76 -0.56 21.94
N LEU A 363 -17.74 0.14 21.35
CA LEU A 363 -19.07 -0.41 21.05
C LEU A 363 -19.01 -1.60 20.10
N ALA A 364 -18.38 -1.41 18.93
CA ALA A 364 -18.25 -2.45 17.92
C ALA A 364 -17.47 -3.66 18.46
N GLY A 365 -16.41 -3.41 19.23
CA GLY A 365 -15.58 -4.43 19.88
C GLY A 365 -16.37 -5.26 20.90
N VAL A 366 -17.17 -4.62 21.76
CA VAL A 366 -18.02 -5.32 22.75
C VAL A 366 -19.03 -6.24 22.07
N TRP A 367 -19.73 -5.76 21.04
CA TRP A 367 -20.69 -6.58 20.30
C TRP A 367 -20.01 -7.73 19.53
N LEU A 368 -18.91 -7.45 18.85
CA LEU A 368 -18.16 -8.49 18.13
C LEU A 368 -17.60 -9.54 19.08
N ASN A 369 -17.09 -9.13 20.25
CA ASN A 369 -16.64 -10.05 21.29
C ASN A 369 -17.79 -10.94 21.80
N ARG A 370 -18.98 -10.37 22.07
CA ARG A 370 -20.18 -11.15 22.45
C ARG A 370 -20.53 -12.20 21.40
N LEU A 371 -20.49 -11.86 20.11
CA LEU A 371 -20.75 -12.81 19.04
C LEU A 371 -19.67 -13.90 18.97
N LYS A 372 -18.40 -13.52 18.93
CA LYS A 372 -17.28 -14.46 18.80
C LYS A 372 -17.19 -15.44 19.96
N ARG A 373 -17.47 -15.02 21.20
CA ARG A 373 -17.46 -15.94 22.36
C ARG A 373 -18.48 -17.07 22.24
N ASN A 374 -19.64 -16.79 21.65
CA ASN A 374 -20.73 -17.76 21.50
C ASN A 374 -20.57 -18.64 20.25
N VAL A 375 -19.90 -18.14 19.22
CA VAL A 375 -19.68 -18.89 17.96
C VAL A 375 -18.40 -19.72 17.98
N ILE A 376 -17.32 -19.18 18.52
CA ILE A 376 -16.02 -19.85 18.54
C ILE A 376 -15.99 -20.83 19.71
N ALA A 377 -15.80 -22.12 19.41
CA ALA A 377 -15.62 -23.15 20.41
C ALA A 377 -14.42 -22.82 21.32
N ARG A 378 -14.56 -23.10 22.62
CA ARG A 378 -13.50 -22.84 23.62
C ARG A 378 -12.29 -23.75 23.42
N VAL A 379 -12.53 -25.02 23.08
CA VAL A 379 -11.47 -26.01 22.83
C VAL A 379 -11.29 -26.17 21.32
N SER A 380 -10.12 -25.77 20.81
CA SER A 380 -9.78 -25.97 19.41
C SER A 380 -9.33 -27.40 19.13
N THR A 381 -9.36 -27.81 17.85
CA THR A 381 -8.80 -29.09 17.40
C THR A 381 -7.31 -29.20 17.72
N THR A 382 -6.57 -28.10 17.61
CA THR A 382 -5.15 -28.00 17.95
C THR A 382 -4.89 -28.26 19.43
N MET A 383 -5.71 -27.74 20.34
CA MET A 383 -5.57 -27.99 21.79
C MET A 383 -5.75 -29.47 22.12
N LYS A 384 -6.78 -30.11 21.55
CA LYS A 384 -7.01 -31.56 21.73
C LYS A 384 -5.84 -32.39 21.19
N GLU A 385 -5.25 -31.96 20.08
CA GLU A 385 -4.09 -32.63 19.51
C GLU A 385 -2.85 -32.50 20.41
N SER A 386 -2.63 -31.30 20.99
CA SER A 386 -1.56 -31.08 21.96
C SER A 386 -1.73 -31.94 23.21
N ASP A 387 -2.93 -31.98 23.79
CA ASP A 387 -3.23 -32.81 24.97
C ASP A 387 -2.97 -34.29 24.68
N ARG A 388 -3.40 -34.77 23.51
CA ARG A 388 -3.15 -36.15 23.07
C ARG A 388 -1.66 -36.45 22.92
N LYS A 389 -0.89 -35.53 22.32
CA LYS A 389 0.57 -35.67 22.13
C LYS A 389 1.32 -35.68 23.47
N VAL A 390 0.91 -34.84 24.42
CA VAL A 390 1.47 -34.83 25.79
C VAL A 390 1.13 -36.12 26.54
N ALA A 391 -0.12 -36.60 26.45
CA ALA A 391 -0.53 -37.86 27.06
C ALA A 391 0.29 -39.04 26.50
N GLN A 392 0.40 -39.13 25.17
CA GLN A 392 1.23 -40.15 24.51
C GLN A 392 2.70 -40.07 24.94
N TRP A 393 3.27 -38.86 25.06
CA TRP A 393 4.65 -38.69 25.51
C TRP A 393 4.88 -39.20 26.95
N LYS A 394 3.90 -39.00 27.83
CA LYS A 394 3.91 -39.54 29.21
C LYS A 394 3.72 -41.05 29.24
N GLU A 395 2.85 -41.62 28.39
CA GLU A 395 2.66 -43.07 28.27
C GLU A 395 3.90 -43.78 27.71
N ASP A 396 4.64 -43.13 26.81
CA ASP A 396 5.89 -43.63 26.25
C ASP A 396 7.07 -43.59 27.27
N ALA A 397 6.88 -43.10 28.49
CA ALA A 397 7.93 -42.91 29.52
C ALA A 397 8.59 -44.18 30.07
N PRO A 398 7.88 -45.32 30.31
CA PRO A 398 8.49 -46.55 30.83
C PRO A 398 9.56 -47.14 29.90
N ASN A 399 9.53 -46.79 28.62
CA ASN A 399 10.48 -47.26 27.59
C ASN A 399 11.64 -46.28 27.36
N SER A 400 11.87 -45.31 28.27
CA SER A 400 12.83 -44.22 28.09
C SER A 400 13.67 -44.01 29.35
N LEU A 401 14.97 -43.71 29.17
CA LEU A 401 15.89 -43.35 30.25
C LEU A 401 15.65 -41.94 30.82
N GLU A 402 14.82 -41.12 30.17
CA GLU A 402 14.50 -39.75 30.57
C GLU A 402 13.28 -39.71 31.51
N LYS A 403 13.38 -38.98 32.63
CA LYS A 403 12.22 -38.71 33.49
C LYS A 403 11.28 -37.74 32.78
N ARG A 404 10.18 -38.26 32.21
CA ARG A 404 9.19 -37.47 31.46
C ARG A 404 8.13 -36.88 32.38
N ASP A 405 8.47 -35.77 33.02
CA ASP A 405 7.53 -34.96 33.78
C ASP A 405 7.52 -33.53 33.23
N GLU A 406 6.35 -32.92 33.15
CA GLU A 406 6.17 -31.53 32.72
C GLU A 406 5.23 -30.87 33.72
N ASN A 407 5.79 -29.91 34.45
CA ASN A 407 5.16 -29.22 35.59
C ASN A 407 3.89 -28.44 35.21
N GLY A 408 3.64 -28.28 33.91
CA GLY A 408 2.36 -27.85 33.40
C GLY A 408 1.26 -28.88 33.67
N GLN A 409 0.43 -28.63 34.69
CA GLN A 409 -0.94 -29.15 34.66
C GLN A 409 -1.63 -28.56 33.43
N ILE A 410 -1.73 -29.33 32.35
CA ILE A 410 -2.87 -29.16 31.44
C ILE A 410 -4.07 -29.46 32.33
N TYR A 411 -4.74 -28.40 32.81
CA TYR A 411 -5.91 -28.52 33.67
C TYR A 411 -6.87 -29.56 33.05
N GLN A 412 -6.88 -30.78 33.60
CA GLN A 412 -7.94 -31.75 33.34
C GLN A 412 -9.21 -31.18 33.95
N ARG A 413 -9.90 -30.31 33.19
CA ARG A 413 -11.19 -29.78 33.62
C ARG A 413 -12.25 -30.81 33.28
N LYS A 414 -12.72 -31.49 34.33
CA LYS A 414 -14.02 -32.14 34.38
C LYS A 414 -15.04 -31.22 33.70
N ALA A 415 -15.69 -31.74 32.66
CA ALA A 415 -16.85 -31.08 32.09
C ALA A 415 -17.90 -30.95 33.21
N HIS A 416 -18.14 -29.73 33.69
CA HIS A 416 -19.39 -29.48 34.39
C HIS A 416 -20.50 -29.59 33.35
N PRO A 417 -21.49 -30.49 33.54
CA PRO A 417 -22.60 -30.58 32.63
C PRO A 417 -23.34 -29.24 32.61
N PRO A 418 -23.74 -28.73 31.43
CA PRO A 418 -24.66 -27.61 31.39
C PRO A 418 -25.93 -28.02 32.13
N SER A 419 -26.35 -27.18 33.08
CA SER A 419 -27.66 -27.25 33.72
C SER A 419 -28.72 -27.50 32.66
N SER A 420 -29.45 -28.59 32.85
CA SER A 420 -30.56 -29.08 32.04
C SER A 420 -31.52 -27.95 31.65
N ILE A 421 -31.71 -27.74 30.35
CA ILE A 421 -32.98 -27.24 29.79
C ILE A 421 -33.21 -27.64 28.32
N PHE A 422 -32.28 -28.33 27.64
CA PHE A 422 -32.56 -28.92 26.33
C PHE A 422 -31.94 -30.31 26.19
N SER A 423 -32.58 -31.30 26.83
CA SER A 423 -32.32 -32.72 26.62
C SER A 423 -33.62 -33.43 26.24
N HIS A 424 -34.16 -33.11 25.07
CA HIS A 424 -35.01 -34.04 24.36
C HIS A 424 -34.74 -33.89 22.86
N LEU A 425 -34.53 -35.04 22.22
CA LEU A 425 -34.40 -35.27 20.78
C LEU A 425 -32.97 -35.22 20.23
N ALA A 426 -32.22 -36.30 20.47
CA ALA A 426 -31.37 -36.89 19.45
C ALA A 426 -30.99 -38.33 19.83
N GLN A 427 -31.75 -39.31 19.35
CA GLN A 427 -31.18 -40.58 18.93
C GLN A 427 -31.66 -40.90 17.50
N PRO A 428 -30.84 -41.64 16.73
CA PRO A 428 -30.95 -41.78 15.29
C PRO A 428 -31.76 -43.03 14.93
N ASP A 429 -32.58 -42.95 13.88
CA ASP A 429 -32.51 -43.90 12.77
C ASP A 429 -33.61 -43.67 11.72
N HIS A 430 -33.27 -44.08 10.50
CA HIS A 430 -34.13 -44.37 9.36
C HIS A 430 -34.83 -43.22 8.62
N SER A 431 -34.14 -42.86 7.52
CA SER A 431 -34.61 -42.94 6.12
C SER A 431 -35.84 -42.16 5.66
N ALA A 432 -35.61 -41.52 4.51
CA ALA A 432 -36.57 -41.06 3.52
C ALA A 432 -37.25 -39.70 3.79
N HIS A 433 -37.26 -38.88 2.73
CA HIS A 433 -37.89 -37.57 2.60
C HIS A 433 -37.11 -36.34 3.12
N LEU A 434 -36.01 -35.99 2.46
CA LEU A 434 -35.61 -34.57 2.34
C LEU A 434 -34.74 -34.27 1.10
N GLY A 435 -35.03 -34.94 -0.02
CA GLY A 435 -34.51 -34.61 -1.35
C GLY A 435 -35.29 -33.51 -2.09
N PHE A 436 -36.26 -32.85 -1.44
CA PHE A 436 -37.24 -31.99 -2.13
C PHE A 436 -37.22 -30.49 -1.78
N LEU A 437 -36.32 -30.03 -0.91
CA LEU A 437 -36.20 -28.60 -0.57
C LEU A 437 -34.79 -28.00 -0.74
N LEU A 438 -33.83 -28.78 -1.27
CA LEU A 438 -32.54 -28.26 -1.73
C LEU A 438 -32.45 -28.16 -3.27
N ASN A 439 -33.43 -28.72 -4.00
CA ASN A 439 -33.53 -28.66 -5.46
C ASN A 439 -34.39 -27.49 -5.99
N TRP A 440 -34.98 -26.68 -5.10
CA TRP A 440 -35.80 -25.53 -5.49
C TRP A 440 -35.06 -24.19 -5.40
N TYR A 441 -33.84 -24.16 -4.85
CA TYR A 441 -32.99 -22.95 -4.82
C TYR A 441 -31.88 -22.94 -5.90
N ILE A 442 -31.72 -24.07 -6.63
CA ILE A 442 -30.72 -24.23 -7.72
C ILE A 442 -31.37 -24.04 -9.12
N ARG A 443 -32.69 -23.81 -9.20
CA ARG A 443 -33.43 -23.69 -10.48
C ARG A 443 -33.91 -22.28 -10.86
N ILE A 444 -33.48 -21.22 -10.18
CA ILE A 444 -33.75 -19.81 -10.59
C ILE A 444 -32.44 -19.00 -10.66
N TRP A 445 -31.40 -19.56 -11.26
CA TRP A 445 -30.22 -18.82 -11.75
C TRP A 445 -29.54 -19.58 -12.91
N GLY A 446 -30.38 -20.04 -13.85
CA GLY A 446 -29.94 -20.72 -15.06
C GLY A 446 -30.68 -20.16 -16.27
N VAL A 447 -30.39 -18.90 -16.62
CA VAL A 447 -30.49 -18.35 -17.98
C VAL A 447 -29.52 -17.16 -18.04
N LEU A 448 -28.35 -17.40 -18.62
CA LEU A 448 -27.54 -16.50 -19.47
C LEU A 448 -26.19 -17.21 -19.70
N GLU A 449 -26.24 -18.40 -20.30
CA GLU A 449 -25.16 -18.82 -21.19
C GLU A 449 -25.41 -18.10 -22.51
N GLY A 450 -24.59 -17.10 -22.80
CA GLY A 450 -24.72 -16.31 -24.03
C GLY A 450 -24.17 -14.90 -23.92
N THR A 451 -22.84 -14.78 -24.02
CA THR A 451 -22.04 -13.74 -24.70
C THR A 451 -20.57 -14.05 -24.42
N ALA A 452 -19.85 -14.65 -25.37
CA ALA A 452 -18.98 -13.95 -26.33
C ALA A 452 -17.87 -13.15 -25.60
N SER A 453 -16.58 -13.39 -25.78
CA SER A 453 -15.90 -13.67 -27.05
C SER A 453 -14.56 -14.34 -26.77
N ALA A 454 -14.36 -15.53 -27.35
CA ALA A 454 -13.01 -15.94 -27.72
C ALA A 454 -12.44 -14.87 -28.67
N LYS A 455 -11.21 -14.43 -28.45
CA LYS A 455 -10.49 -13.50 -29.33
C LYS A 455 -9.11 -14.07 -29.64
N MET A 456 -8.65 -13.75 -30.85
CA MET A 456 -7.59 -14.45 -31.58
C MET A 456 -6.23 -14.45 -30.88
N ASP A 457 -5.36 -15.29 -31.44
CA ASP A 457 -4.35 -16.11 -30.79
C ASP A 457 -3.28 -15.47 -29.91
N HIS A 458 -3.21 -14.13 -29.80
CA HIS A 458 -2.24 -13.47 -28.92
C HIS A 458 -2.77 -12.26 -28.15
N VAL A 459 -3.97 -11.73 -28.43
CA VAL A 459 -4.47 -10.54 -27.73
C VAL A 459 -6.00 -10.46 -27.77
N PRO A 460 -6.67 -10.08 -26.67
CA PRO A 460 -8.08 -9.69 -26.72
C PRO A 460 -8.28 -8.44 -27.60
N GLN A 461 -9.23 -8.51 -28.53
CA GLN A 461 -9.67 -7.36 -29.35
C GLN A 461 -11.06 -6.90 -28.87
N HIS A 462 -11.62 -5.82 -29.39
CA HIS A 462 -13.05 -5.47 -29.25
C HIS A 462 -13.72 -5.64 -30.61
N GLU A 463 -13.22 -4.90 -31.61
CA GLU A 463 -13.60 -5.01 -33.02
C GLU A 463 -12.58 -5.86 -33.80
N GLN A 464 -13.04 -6.67 -34.76
CA GLN A 464 -12.18 -7.40 -35.68
C GLN A 464 -11.66 -6.44 -36.76
N LEU A 465 -10.53 -5.79 -36.50
CA LEU A 465 -9.90 -4.86 -37.44
C LEU A 465 -8.85 -5.60 -38.28
N ASP A 466 -8.95 -5.46 -39.61
CA ASP A 466 -8.12 -6.17 -40.60
C ASP A 466 -6.61 -6.09 -40.35
N TYR A 467 -6.14 -4.97 -39.81
CA TYR A 467 -4.71 -4.77 -39.56
C TYR A 467 -4.20 -5.44 -38.28
N ILE A 468 -5.08 -5.78 -37.33
CA ILE A 468 -4.74 -6.57 -36.14
C ILE A 468 -5.06 -8.05 -36.38
N SER A 469 -6.10 -8.37 -37.15
CA SER A 469 -6.49 -9.75 -37.45
C SER A 469 -5.48 -10.49 -38.34
N LYS A 470 -4.72 -9.77 -39.17
CA LYS A 470 -3.62 -10.30 -39.99
C LYS A 470 -2.31 -10.50 -39.22
N PHE A 471 -2.24 -10.08 -37.96
CA PHE A 471 -1.04 -10.23 -37.13
C PHE A 471 -0.82 -11.71 -36.78
N LYS A 472 0.26 -12.29 -37.27
CA LYS A 472 0.64 -13.69 -37.01
C LYS A 472 2.09 -13.75 -36.54
N VAL A 473 2.33 -14.43 -35.41
CA VAL A 473 3.67 -14.57 -34.83
C VAL A 473 4.34 -15.80 -35.45
N PRO A 474 5.35 -15.66 -36.33
CA PRO A 474 5.99 -16.82 -36.95
C PRO A 474 6.71 -17.69 -35.90
N TYR A 475 6.70 -19.01 -36.09
CA TYR A 475 7.50 -19.94 -35.30
C TYR A 475 8.90 -20.06 -35.90
N LEU A 476 9.92 -19.55 -35.20
CA LEU A 476 11.31 -19.45 -35.64
C LEU A 476 12.25 -20.41 -34.88
N CYS A 477 11.76 -21.13 -33.87
CA CYS A 477 12.59 -21.94 -32.99
C CYS A 477 13.18 -23.15 -33.72
N HIS A 478 14.51 -23.26 -33.75
CA HIS A 478 15.23 -24.41 -34.28
C HIS A 478 15.58 -25.39 -33.15
N ASP A 479 15.56 -26.69 -33.43
CA ASP A 479 15.85 -27.75 -32.46
C ASP A 479 17.20 -27.57 -31.74
N ARG A 480 18.19 -26.95 -32.40
CA ARG A 480 19.50 -26.68 -31.78
C ARG A 480 19.45 -25.69 -30.61
N HIS A 481 18.44 -24.82 -30.55
CA HIS A 481 18.24 -23.84 -29.46
C HIS A 481 17.27 -24.34 -28.40
N ILE A 482 16.72 -25.54 -28.57
CA ILE A 482 15.81 -26.17 -27.62
C ILE A 482 16.64 -27.08 -26.72
N PRO A 483 16.85 -26.71 -25.45
CA PRO A 483 17.70 -27.49 -24.56
C PRO A 483 17.05 -28.85 -24.26
N LYS A 484 17.77 -29.93 -24.58
CA LYS A 484 17.35 -31.33 -24.35
C LYS A 484 17.33 -31.72 -22.86
N SER A 485 18.08 -30.98 -22.03
CA SER A 485 18.14 -31.14 -20.57
C SER A 485 17.66 -29.87 -19.86
N LYS A 486 17.40 -29.97 -18.55
CA LYS A 486 17.00 -28.81 -17.75
C LYS A 486 18.20 -27.89 -17.50
N ILE A 487 18.28 -26.81 -18.29
CA ILE A 487 19.26 -25.73 -18.16
C ILE A 487 18.55 -24.51 -17.56
N ARG A 488 19.24 -23.74 -16.71
CA ARG A 488 18.67 -22.53 -16.09
C ARG A 488 18.50 -21.43 -17.13
N PHE A 489 17.45 -20.62 -16.99
CA PHE A 489 17.16 -19.50 -17.88
C PHE A 489 18.38 -18.59 -18.11
N GLU A 490 19.11 -18.25 -17.04
CA GLU A 490 20.27 -17.34 -17.09
C GLU A 490 21.53 -17.94 -17.75
N GLU A 491 21.64 -19.28 -17.78
CA GLU A 491 22.79 -20.04 -18.30
C GLU A 491 22.62 -20.47 -19.77
N LEU A 492 21.39 -20.49 -20.27
CA LEU A 492 21.07 -20.93 -21.62
C LEU A 492 21.83 -20.18 -22.72
N PRO A 493 21.96 -18.83 -22.69
CA PRO A 493 22.69 -18.10 -23.72
C PRO A 493 24.15 -18.54 -23.82
N LEU A 494 24.84 -18.62 -22.69
CA LEU A 494 26.25 -19.00 -22.64
C LEU A 494 26.46 -20.44 -23.13
N THR A 495 25.56 -21.36 -22.74
CA THR A 495 25.62 -22.77 -23.14
C THR A 495 25.47 -22.94 -24.66
N LEU A 496 24.73 -22.04 -25.31
CA LEU A 496 24.51 -22.04 -26.76
C LEU A 496 25.47 -21.11 -27.51
N GLY A 497 26.46 -20.50 -26.84
CA GLY A 497 27.45 -19.62 -27.48
C GLY A 497 26.96 -18.20 -27.79
N PHE A 498 25.89 -17.75 -27.14
CA PHE A 498 25.36 -16.39 -27.27
C PHE A 498 25.85 -15.49 -26.13
N ASP A 499 26.42 -14.34 -26.50
CA ASP A 499 26.84 -13.30 -25.56
C ASP A 499 25.68 -12.33 -25.30
N LYS A 500 25.15 -12.36 -24.08
CA LYS A 500 24.05 -11.49 -23.65
C LYS A 500 24.40 -10.01 -23.85
N GLN A 501 25.62 -9.58 -23.53
CA GLN A 501 26.00 -8.16 -23.57
C GLN A 501 26.09 -7.64 -25.01
N LYS A 502 26.58 -8.45 -25.94
CA LYS A 502 26.63 -8.08 -27.36
C LYS A 502 25.25 -7.90 -27.96
N ILE A 503 24.36 -8.87 -27.76
CA ILE A 503 22.97 -8.83 -28.25
C ILE A 503 22.25 -7.58 -27.73
N VAL A 504 22.42 -7.33 -26.43
CA VAL A 504 21.92 -6.15 -25.72
C VAL A 504 22.36 -4.83 -26.35
N LEU A 505 23.59 -4.75 -26.84
CA LEU A 505 24.17 -3.57 -27.49
C LEU A 505 23.84 -3.51 -28.99
N GLY A 506 23.02 -4.43 -29.51
CA GLY A 506 22.70 -4.53 -30.92
C GLY A 506 23.83 -5.11 -31.78
N ASP A 507 24.86 -5.72 -31.17
CA ASP A 507 25.94 -6.40 -31.88
C ASP A 507 25.58 -7.87 -32.14
N TYR A 508 25.34 -8.17 -33.42
CA TYR A 508 24.97 -9.49 -33.94
C TYR A 508 26.07 -10.14 -34.76
N SER A 509 27.26 -9.56 -34.83
CA SER A 509 28.34 -9.90 -35.79
C SER A 509 28.76 -11.37 -35.80
N ASN A 510 28.57 -12.09 -34.70
CA ASN A 510 29.01 -13.47 -34.52
C ASN A 510 27.98 -14.52 -34.98
N HIS A 511 26.76 -14.13 -35.34
CA HIS A 511 25.66 -15.06 -35.63
C HIS A 511 24.81 -14.55 -36.79
N SER A 512 24.14 -15.44 -37.53
CA SER A 512 23.22 -14.99 -38.58
C SER A 512 21.92 -14.43 -37.98
N ALA A 513 21.24 -13.53 -38.70
CA ALA A 513 19.98 -12.94 -38.22
C ALA A 513 18.91 -14.01 -37.89
N ALA A 514 18.79 -15.03 -38.74
CA ALA A 514 17.88 -16.16 -38.51
C ALA A 514 18.27 -16.98 -37.27
N ASP A 515 19.57 -17.13 -37.02
CA ASP A 515 20.08 -17.86 -35.85
C ASP A 515 19.74 -17.14 -34.55
N ILE A 516 20.01 -15.83 -34.49
CA ILE A 516 19.68 -15.00 -33.33
C ILE A 516 18.16 -14.92 -33.12
N ALA A 517 17.38 -14.74 -34.19
CA ALA A 517 15.92 -14.68 -34.09
C ALA A 517 15.35 -15.98 -33.50
N SER A 518 15.85 -17.13 -33.97
CA SER A 518 15.50 -18.45 -33.46
C SER A 518 15.84 -18.62 -31.98
N PHE A 519 17.04 -18.20 -31.58
CA PHE A 519 17.51 -18.25 -30.20
C PHE A 519 16.68 -17.34 -29.28
N LEU A 520 16.47 -16.08 -29.67
CA LEU A 520 15.73 -15.10 -28.87
C LEU A 520 14.28 -15.54 -28.63
N GLN A 521 13.59 -16.07 -29.64
CA GLN A 521 12.24 -16.62 -29.45
C GLN A 521 12.27 -17.87 -28.54
N SER A 522 13.23 -18.78 -28.74
CA SER A 522 13.35 -19.99 -27.92
C SER A 522 13.60 -19.66 -26.44
N TRP A 523 14.41 -18.63 -26.18
CA TRP A 523 14.82 -18.23 -24.83
C TRP A 523 13.81 -17.29 -24.17
N LEU A 524 13.54 -16.12 -24.77
CA LEU A 524 12.74 -15.07 -24.15
C LEU A 524 11.23 -15.33 -24.19
N PHE A 525 10.74 -16.19 -25.09
CA PHE A 525 9.34 -16.61 -25.10
C PHE A 525 9.15 -17.95 -24.35
N PHE A 526 9.58 -19.06 -24.95
CA PHE A 526 9.33 -20.39 -24.39
C PHE A 526 10.16 -20.67 -23.14
N GLY A 527 11.46 -20.32 -23.13
CA GLY A 527 12.32 -20.50 -21.97
C GLY A 527 11.85 -19.71 -20.75
N LEU A 528 11.42 -18.46 -20.94
CA LEU A 528 10.86 -17.63 -19.88
C LEU A 528 9.56 -18.25 -19.32
N LEU A 529 8.66 -18.73 -20.19
CA LEU A 529 7.42 -19.38 -19.78
C LEU A 529 7.68 -20.67 -19.00
N GLU A 530 8.59 -21.53 -19.47
CA GLU A 530 8.98 -22.77 -18.80
C GLU A 530 9.56 -22.51 -17.40
N GLU A 531 10.44 -21.51 -17.28
CA GLU A 531 11.04 -21.09 -16.02
C GLU A 531 9.98 -20.55 -15.04
N PHE A 532 9.07 -19.69 -15.53
CA PHE A 532 7.96 -19.16 -14.75
C PHE A 532 7.04 -20.26 -14.21
N LEU A 533 6.71 -21.23 -15.05
CA LEU A 533 5.82 -22.34 -14.69
C LEU A 533 6.50 -23.37 -13.78
N GLY A 534 7.84 -23.45 -13.83
CA GLY A 534 8.67 -24.41 -13.12
C GLY A 534 8.68 -25.81 -13.76
N PHE A 535 8.14 -25.97 -14.97
CA PHE A 535 8.08 -27.22 -15.72
C PHE A 535 8.20 -26.98 -17.24
N LYS A 536 8.62 -28.01 -17.98
CA LYS A 536 8.72 -27.95 -19.44
C LYS A 536 7.33 -27.86 -20.07
N VAL A 537 7.18 -26.95 -21.03
CA VAL A 537 5.94 -26.69 -21.75
C VAL A 537 5.95 -27.50 -23.04
N ASP A 538 4.86 -28.21 -23.30
CA ASP A 538 4.61 -28.79 -24.62
C ASP A 538 4.36 -27.66 -25.62
N ARG A 539 5.16 -27.61 -26.68
CA ARG A 539 5.11 -26.53 -27.68
C ARG A 539 4.09 -26.81 -28.78
N ASP A 540 3.68 -28.05 -29.00
CA ASP A 540 2.74 -28.40 -30.07
C ASP A 540 1.39 -27.68 -29.93
N PRO A 541 0.79 -27.55 -28.72
CA PRO A 541 -0.43 -26.76 -28.52
C PRO A 541 -0.26 -25.25 -28.78
N PHE A 542 0.98 -24.77 -28.86
CA PHE A 542 1.30 -23.39 -29.21
C PHE A 542 1.56 -23.20 -30.70
N ILE A 543 1.57 -24.25 -31.53
CA ILE A 543 1.93 -24.15 -32.95
C ILE A 543 0.70 -24.37 -33.82
N VAL A 544 0.40 -23.41 -34.69
CA VAL A 544 -0.67 -23.48 -35.68
C VAL A 544 -0.06 -23.49 -37.07
N GLN A 545 -0.42 -24.49 -37.86
CA GLN A 545 -0.03 -24.58 -39.26
C GLN A 545 -1.12 -23.98 -40.15
N THR A 546 -0.75 -23.07 -41.05
CA THR A 546 -1.66 -22.46 -42.02
C THR A 546 -1.73 -23.28 -43.31
N ALA A 547 -2.76 -23.02 -44.13
CA ALA A 547 -3.01 -23.75 -45.38
C ALA A 547 -1.89 -23.63 -46.43
N ASP A 548 -1.07 -22.58 -46.34
CA ASP A 548 0.14 -22.32 -47.14
C ASP A 548 1.41 -22.97 -46.54
N GLY A 549 1.29 -23.75 -45.45
CA GLY A 549 2.40 -24.49 -44.84
C GLY A 549 3.24 -23.70 -43.83
N GLY A 550 2.91 -22.44 -43.56
CA GLY A 550 3.58 -21.64 -42.53
C GLY A 550 3.27 -22.09 -41.10
N LEU A 551 4.26 -22.00 -40.20
CA LEU A 551 4.10 -22.29 -38.78
C LEU A 551 4.04 -20.99 -37.96
N PHE A 552 3.03 -20.87 -37.12
CA PHE A 552 2.80 -19.70 -36.28
C PHE A 552 2.61 -20.10 -34.82
N VAL A 553 3.05 -19.25 -33.91
CA VAL A 553 2.75 -19.41 -32.49
C VAL A 553 1.29 -19.02 -32.26
N SER A 554 0.61 -19.64 -31.30
CA SER A 554 -0.73 -19.32 -30.79
C SER A 554 -0.76 -19.50 -29.27
N THR A 555 -1.29 -18.53 -28.54
CA THR A 555 -1.45 -18.57 -27.08
C THR A 555 -2.90 -18.73 -26.63
N ARG A 556 -3.86 -18.77 -27.56
CA ARG A 556 -5.31 -18.72 -27.28
C ARG A 556 -5.79 -19.72 -26.22
N GLU A 557 -5.32 -20.95 -26.34
CA GLU A 557 -5.78 -22.07 -25.51
C GLU A 557 -4.68 -22.52 -24.55
N ALA A 558 -3.45 -22.68 -25.07
CA ALA A 558 -2.35 -23.25 -24.32
C ALA A 558 -1.85 -22.35 -23.17
N LEU A 559 -1.76 -21.03 -23.37
CA LEU A 559 -1.25 -20.12 -22.33
C LEU A 559 -2.23 -19.98 -21.15
N PRO A 560 -3.55 -19.70 -21.34
CA PRO A 560 -4.51 -19.70 -20.23
C PRO A 560 -4.56 -21.03 -19.48
N ALA A 561 -4.46 -22.16 -20.19
CA ALA A 561 -4.44 -23.48 -19.56
C ALA A 561 -3.21 -23.66 -18.65
N CYS A 562 -2.02 -23.33 -19.15
CA CYS A 562 -0.76 -23.40 -18.39
C CYS A 562 -0.79 -22.50 -17.15
N LEU A 563 -1.21 -21.25 -17.30
CA LEU A 563 -1.26 -20.28 -16.20
C LEU A 563 -2.33 -20.64 -15.16
N THR A 564 -3.49 -21.14 -15.59
CA THR A 564 -4.54 -21.64 -14.68
C THR A 564 -4.04 -22.85 -13.89
N GLN A 565 -3.30 -23.76 -14.52
CA GLN A 565 -2.67 -24.90 -13.85
C GLN A 565 -1.65 -24.43 -12.81
N TRP A 566 -0.81 -23.45 -13.17
CA TRP A 566 0.17 -22.86 -12.26
C TRP A 566 -0.48 -22.14 -11.08
N ALA A 567 -1.56 -21.38 -11.29
CA ALA A 567 -2.27 -20.68 -10.22
C ALA A 567 -2.90 -21.63 -9.19
N LYS A 568 -3.37 -22.80 -9.62
CA LYS A 568 -3.92 -23.84 -8.70
C LYS A 568 -2.86 -24.46 -7.79
N LYS A 569 -1.57 -24.40 -8.12
CA LYS A 569 -0.48 -24.91 -7.27
C LYS A 569 -0.33 -24.04 -6.01
N ARG A 570 -0.18 -24.67 -4.84
CA ARG A 570 0.07 -24.00 -3.55
C ARG A 570 1.24 -23.01 -3.67
N PRO A 571 1.23 -21.89 -2.94
CA PRO A 571 2.33 -20.92 -2.98
C PRO A 571 3.65 -21.65 -2.70
N VAL A 572 4.55 -21.60 -3.67
CA VAL A 572 5.90 -22.15 -3.57
C VAL A 572 6.70 -21.27 -2.59
N ALA A 573 7.77 -21.81 -2.00
CA ALA A 573 8.69 -21.06 -1.16
C ALA A 573 9.09 -19.71 -1.79
N ARG A 574 9.29 -18.68 -0.96
CA ARG A 574 9.62 -17.30 -1.36
C ARG A 574 10.80 -17.22 -2.35
N THR A 575 11.73 -18.16 -2.24
CA THR A 575 12.88 -18.34 -3.13
C THR A 575 12.51 -18.57 -4.60
N HIS A 576 11.39 -19.25 -4.91
CA HIS A 576 10.94 -19.43 -6.29
C HIS A 576 10.36 -18.13 -6.87
N PHE A 577 9.69 -17.32 -6.05
CA PHE A 577 9.18 -16.01 -6.47
C PHE A 577 10.33 -15.03 -6.77
N ASP A 578 11.33 -14.95 -5.88
CA ASP A 578 12.52 -14.11 -6.08
C ASP A 578 13.25 -14.49 -7.39
N ARG A 579 13.28 -15.79 -7.71
CA ARG A 579 13.83 -16.30 -8.97
C ARG A 579 12.99 -15.92 -10.20
N ILE A 580 11.66 -16.06 -10.12
CA ILE A 580 10.75 -15.63 -11.21
C ILE A 580 10.93 -14.14 -11.47
N GLU A 581 11.00 -13.32 -10.42
CA GLU A 581 11.21 -11.88 -10.53
C GLU A 581 12.56 -11.57 -11.21
N ALA A 582 13.64 -12.27 -10.83
CA ALA A 582 14.94 -12.12 -11.47
C ALA A 582 14.90 -12.44 -12.98
N CYS A 583 14.22 -13.52 -13.38
CA CYS A 583 14.08 -13.90 -14.79
C CYS A 583 13.26 -12.90 -15.59
N LEU A 584 12.17 -12.37 -15.02
CA LEU A 584 11.37 -11.32 -15.65
C LEU A 584 12.16 -10.01 -15.81
N VAL A 585 13.00 -9.65 -14.83
CA VAL A 585 13.91 -8.50 -14.90
C VAL A 585 14.97 -8.71 -15.98
N GLU A 586 15.55 -9.91 -16.06
CA GLU A 586 16.54 -10.25 -17.09
C GLU A 586 15.92 -10.19 -18.50
N ALA A 587 14.75 -10.80 -18.71
CA ALA A 587 14.05 -10.73 -19.99
C ALA A 587 13.68 -9.28 -20.37
N LYS A 588 13.22 -8.48 -19.39
CA LYS A 588 12.89 -7.07 -19.58
C LYS A 588 14.09 -6.22 -19.99
N ALA A 589 15.31 -6.61 -19.61
CA ALA A 589 16.53 -5.91 -20.04
C ALA A 589 16.72 -5.94 -21.58
N PHE A 590 16.11 -6.88 -22.29
CA PHE A 590 16.15 -6.95 -23.76
C PHE A 590 15.09 -6.09 -24.45
N VAL A 591 14.17 -5.45 -23.72
CA VAL A 591 13.13 -4.59 -24.30
C VAL A 591 13.68 -3.49 -25.24
N PRO A 592 14.77 -2.78 -24.91
CA PRO A 592 15.37 -1.82 -25.85
C PRO A 592 15.78 -2.45 -27.18
N VAL A 593 16.35 -3.67 -27.15
CA VAL A 593 16.71 -4.44 -28.35
C VAL A 593 15.46 -4.83 -29.13
N LEU A 594 14.41 -5.30 -28.44
CA LEU A 594 13.14 -5.68 -29.07
C LEU A 594 12.43 -4.50 -29.75
N MET A 595 12.74 -3.26 -29.34
CA MET A 595 12.20 -2.03 -29.94
C MET A 595 13.14 -1.40 -30.97
N ASP A 596 14.37 -1.90 -31.11
CA ASP A 596 15.33 -1.39 -32.09
C ASP A 596 14.87 -1.72 -33.51
N PRO A 597 14.84 -0.74 -34.44
CA PRO A 597 14.53 -0.98 -35.85
C PRO A 597 15.41 -2.05 -36.53
N ASN A 598 16.62 -2.28 -36.03
CA ASN A 598 17.58 -3.26 -36.53
C ASN A 598 17.51 -4.61 -35.79
N CYS A 599 16.50 -4.81 -34.94
CA CYS A 599 16.30 -6.08 -34.25
C CYS A 599 16.18 -7.24 -35.27
N PRO A 600 16.90 -8.36 -35.08
CA PRO A 600 16.83 -9.50 -35.99
C PRO A 600 15.51 -10.27 -35.89
N LEU A 601 14.70 -10.01 -34.85
CA LEU A 601 13.37 -10.58 -34.73
C LEU A 601 12.35 -9.82 -35.59
N PRO A 602 11.42 -10.52 -36.24
CA PRO A 602 10.24 -9.87 -36.80
C PRO A 602 9.48 -9.09 -35.71
N PRO A 603 8.91 -7.90 -36.02
CA PRO A 603 8.16 -7.09 -35.05
C PRO A 603 7.06 -7.87 -34.32
N GLU A 604 6.47 -8.85 -34.99
CA GLU A 604 5.43 -9.73 -34.45
C GLU A 604 5.96 -10.61 -33.31
N VAL A 605 7.18 -11.14 -33.45
CA VAL A 605 7.83 -11.97 -32.44
C VAL A 605 8.36 -11.12 -31.28
N ALA A 606 8.90 -9.94 -31.58
CA ALA A 606 9.30 -9.00 -30.54
C ALA A 606 8.12 -8.59 -29.65
N LEU A 607 6.99 -8.22 -30.26
CA LEU A 607 5.76 -7.88 -29.54
C LEU A 607 5.22 -9.05 -28.70
N SER A 608 5.28 -10.29 -29.20
CA SER A 608 4.78 -11.45 -28.47
C SER A 608 5.61 -11.75 -27.21
N ILE A 609 6.93 -11.53 -27.25
CA ILE A 609 7.81 -11.63 -26.08
C ILE A 609 7.47 -10.55 -25.04
N GLN A 610 7.32 -9.29 -25.47
CA GLN A 610 6.97 -8.18 -24.57
C GLN A 610 5.60 -8.40 -23.92
N LEU A 611 4.63 -8.89 -24.69
CA LEU A 611 3.29 -9.17 -24.21
C LEU A 611 3.26 -10.35 -23.22
N LEU A 612 4.00 -11.42 -23.49
CA LEU A 612 4.16 -12.53 -22.58
C LEU A 612 4.77 -12.05 -21.25
N GLY A 613 5.86 -11.29 -21.32
CA GLY A 613 6.51 -10.72 -20.13
C GLY A 613 5.57 -9.84 -19.30
N ALA A 614 4.84 -8.93 -19.95
CA ALA A 614 3.85 -8.05 -19.30
C ALA A 614 2.74 -8.87 -18.63
N THR A 615 2.27 -9.91 -19.32
CA THR A 615 1.29 -10.84 -18.78
C THR A 615 1.83 -11.51 -17.52
N LEU A 616 2.96 -12.22 -17.60
CA LEU A 616 3.55 -13.00 -16.51
C LEU A 616 3.85 -12.13 -15.26
N GLU A 617 4.22 -10.86 -15.45
CA GLU A 617 4.42 -9.93 -14.34
C GLU A 617 3.10 -9.63 -13.60
N ILE A 618 2.01 -9.36 -14.34
CA ILE A 618 0.68 -9.12 -13.77
C ILE A 618 0.16 -10.37 -13.04
N VAL A 619 0.36 -11.55 -13.63
CA VAL A 619 0.05 -12.84 -13.00
C VAL A 619 0.76 -12.99 -11.66
N SER A 620 2.05 -12.68 -11.64
CA SER A 620 2.91 -12.85 -10.48
C SER A 620 2.47 -11.94 -9.33
N ASP A 621 2.19 -10.67 -9.63
CA ASP A 621 1.73 -9.69 -8.65
C ASP A 621 0.32 -10.03 -8.11
N GLN A 622 -0.54 -10.69 -8.90
CA GLN A 622 -1.83 -11.21 -8.42
C GLN A 622 -1.66 -12.37 -7.43
N LYS A 623 -0.79 -13.34 -7.73
CA LYS A 623 -0.58 -14.52 -6.88
C LYS A 623 0.22 -14.21 -5.62
N PHE A 624 1.14 -13.26 -5.71
CA PHE A 624 2.01 -12.82 -4.62
C PHE A 624 1.85 -11.30 -4.38
N PRO A 625 0.68 -10.86 -3.87
CA PRO A 625 0.41 -9.43 -3.69
C PRO A 625 1.42 -8.81 -2.72
N ARG A 626 2.07 -7.75 -3.18
CA ARG A 626 3.02 -6.97 -2.37
C ARG A 626 2.28 -6.05 -1.41
N TYR A 627 2.91 -5.75 -0.28
CA TYR A 627 2.43 -4.73 0.64
C TYR A 627 3.43 -3.56 0.73
N PRO A 628 2.97 -2.31 0.60
CA PRO A 628 1.59 -1.92 0.30
C PRO A 628 1.18 -2.26 -1.15
N PRO A 629 -0.14 -2.29 -1.44
CA PRO A 629 -0.64 -2.62 -2.76
C PRO A 629 -0.12 -1.59 -3.77
N ARG A 630 0.74 -2.02 -4.69
CA ARG A 630 1.12 -1.20 -5.85
C ARG A 630 -0.03 -1.16 -6.85
N ARG A 631 0.05 -0.25 -7.82
CA ARG A 631 -0.63 -0.40 -9.11
C ARG A 631 -0.39 -1.84 -9.60
N PHE A 632 -1.45 -2.64 -9.69
CA PHE A 632 -1.35 -4.09 -9.95
C PHE A 632 -0.76 -4.41 -11.34
N SER A 633 -0.72 -3.42 -12.24
CA SER A 633 -0.10 -3.46 -13.55
C SER A 633 0.93 -2.33 -13.68
N LYS A 634 2.02 -2.61 -14.40
CA LYS A 634 3.02 -1.58 -14.75
C LYS A 634 2.62 -0.91 -16.07
N PRO A 635 2.73 0.42 -16.18
CA PRO A 635 2.52 1.12 -17.45
C PRO A 635 3.41 0.57 -18.57
N ALA A 636 2.91 0.55 -19.81
CA ALA A 636 3.67 0.04 -20.95
C ALA A 636 5.04 0.74 -21.09
N LYS A 637 5.08 2.07 -20.96
CA LYS A 637 6.28 2.89 -21.15
C LYS A 637 7.41 2.54 -20.17
N THR A 638 7.09 2.28 -18.91
CA THR A 638 8.08 1.96 -17.85
C THR A 638 8.18 0.46 -17.55
N GLY A 639 7.27 -0.35 -18.10
CA GLY A 639 7.19 -1.80 -17.94
C GLY A 639 7.93 -2.54 -19.05
N TRP A 640 7.19 -2.96 -20.08
CA TRP A 640 7.69 -3.81 -21.17
C TRP A 640 7.89 -3.07 -22.50
N GLY A 641 7.88 -1.74 -22.47
CA GLY A 641 8.08 -0.87 -23.62
C GLY A 641 6.79 -0.59 -24.40
N MET A 642 6.85 0.42 -25.26
CA MET A 642 5.77 0.81 -26.18
C MET A 642 6.23 0.58 -27.64
N PRO A 643 5.88 -0.57 -28.26
CA PRO A 643 6.35 -0.90 -29.60
C PRO A 643 5.72 -0.03 -30.68
N LYS A 644 6.50 0.33 -31.72
CA LYS A 644 6.03 1.19 -32.82
C LYS A 644 4.81 0.62 -33.57
N ILE A 645 4.71 -0.70 -33.64
CA ILE A 645 3.56 -1.39 -34.24
C ILE A 645 2.25 -1.11 -33.47
N VAL A 646 2.29 -1.10 -32.14
CA VAL A 646 1.12 -0.80 -31.29
C VAL A 646 0.75 0.69 -31.38
N GLU A 647 1.75 1.57 -31.41
CA GLU A 647 1.55 3.01 -31.65
C GLU A 647 0.86 3.25 -33.02
N THR A 648 1.28 2.52 -34.05
CA THR A 648 0.68 2.57 -35.39
C THR A 648 -0.77 2.07 -35.37
N TRP A 649 -1.07 1.00 -34.64
CA TRP A 649 -2.44 0.50 -34.50
C TRP A 649 -3.35 1.50 -33.80
N LEU A 650 -2.90 2.09 -32.69
CA LEU A 650 -3.65 3.15 -32.00
C LEU A 650 -3.89 4.36 -32.89
N THR A 651 -2.88 4.77 -33.66
CA THR A 651 -3.00 5.88 -34.62
C THR A 651 -4.04 5.56 -35.70
N ARG A 652 -4.05 4.33 -36.23
CA ARG A 652 -5.09 3.84 -37.18
C ARG A 652 -6.47 3.74 -36.55
N ALA A 653 -6.55 3.51 -35.24
CA ALA A 653 -7.78 3.59 -34.45
C ALA A 653 -8.17 5.04 -34.09
N ALA A 654 -7.57 6.04 -34.75
CA ALA A 654 -7.81 7.47 -34.58
C ALA A 654 -7.44 8.04 -33.20
N TRP A 655 -6.44 7.46 -32.52
CA TRP A 655 -5.87 8.04 -31.31
C TRP A 655 -4.86 9.16 -31.64
N CYS A 656 -4.95 10.28 -30.93
CA CYS A 656 -3.95 11.34 -30.97
C CYS A 656 -2.61 10.87 -30.36
N CYS A 657 -1.48 11.33 -30.88
CA CYS A 657 -0.14 11.00 -30.34
C CYS A 657 0.00 11.32 -28.84
N ASN A 658 -0.62 12.41 -28.37
CA ASN A 658 -0.66 12.74 -26.95
C ASN A 658 -1.54 11.77 -26.14
N ASP A 659 -2.66 11.28 -26.68
CA ASP A 659 -3.49 10.26 -26.01
C ASP A 659 -2.72 8.96 -25.87
N ILE A 660 -1.98 8.56 -26.90
CA ILE A 660 -1.11 7.38 -26.87
C ILE A 660 -0.03 7.52 -25.80
N ALA A 661 0.65 8.66 -25.75
CA ALA A 661 1.68 8.93 -24.73
C ALA A 661 1.11 8.81 -23.30
N ARG A 662 -0.03 9.45 -23.03
CA ARG A 662 -0.71 9.42 -21.72
C ARG A 662 -1.18 8.02 -21.35
N ALA A 663 -1.79 7.31 -22.29
CA ALA A 663 -2.26 5.95 -22.08
C ALA A 663 -1.08 5.01 -21.78
N SER A 664 0.07 5.18 -22.45
CA SER A 664 1.27 4.37 -22.21
C SER A 664 1.92 4.57 -20.83
N GLU A 665 1.65 5.70 -20.17
CA GLU A 665 2.07 6.01 -18.80
C GLU A 665 1.08 5.53 -17.72
N THR A 666 -0.10 5.06 -18.16
CA THR A 666 -1.19 4.66 -17.27
C THR A 666 -1.52 3.16 -17.38
N LEU A 667 -1.57 2.64 -18.60
CA LEU A 667 -2.08 1.32 -18.95
C LEU A 667 -0.93 0.38 -19.33
N SER A 668 -1.12 -0.90 -19.06
CA SER A 668 -0.17 -1.93 -19.48
C SER A 668 -0.22 -2.18 -20.99
N LEU A 669 0.83 -2.81 -21.52
CA LEU A 669 0.92 -3.16 -22.94
C LEU A 669 -0.28 -4.02 -23.42
N PRO A 670 -0.73 -5.09 -22.70
CA PRO A 670 -1.94 -5.83 -23.06
C PRO A 670 -3.16 -4.93 -23.27
N THR A 671 -3.38 -3.98 -22.37
CA THR A 671 -4.54 -3.07 -22.42
C THR A 671 -4.44 -2.07 -23.57
N LEU A 672 -3.25 -1.58 -23.90
CA LEU A 672 -3.07 -0.69 -25.05
C LEU A 672 -3.36 -1.38 -26.38
N ILE A 673 -3.02 -2.66 -26.51
CA ILE A 673 -3.36 -3.41 -27.71
C ILE A 673 -4.87 -3.65 -27.78
N TYR A 674 -5.52 -3.98 -26.66
CA TYR A 674 -6.98 -4.03 -26.60
C TYR A 674 -7.61 -2.66 -26.95
N ALA A 675 -7.06 -1.56 -26.45
CA ALA A 675 -7.51 -0.20 -26.77
C ALA A 675 -7.34 0.14 -28.27
N ALA A 676 -6.30 -0.39 -28.91
CA ALA A 676 -6.06 -0.23 -30.35
C ALA A 676 -7.14 -0.92 -31.22
N SER A 677 -7.93 -1.82 -30.65
CA SER A 677 -9.07 -2.45 -31.32
C SER A 677 -10.41 -1.70 -31.09
N ILE A 678 -10.36 -0.51 -30.48
CA ILE A 678 -11.50 0.38 -30.27
C ILE A 678 -11.28 1.63 -31.10
N VAL A 679 -12.02 1.79 -32.19
CA VAL A 679 -11.93 2.97 -33.05
C VAL A 679 -12.56 4.19 -32.35
N ARG A 680 -11.78 5.28 -32.26
CA ARG A 680 -12.22 6.58 -31.72
C ARG A 680 -13.12 7.29 -32.73
N ARG A 681 -14.18 7.93 -32.24
CA ARG A 681 -15.17 8.64 -33.09
C ARG A 681 -15.47 10.02 -32.52
N GLU A 682 -14.43 10.83 -32.47
CA GLU A 682 -14.50 12.15 -31.91
C GLU A 682 -15.20 13.13 -32.83
N GLU A 683 -15.73 14.19 -32.22
CA GLU A 683 -16.30 15.29 -32.98
C GLU A 683 -15.21 16.08 -33.73
N VAL A 684 -14.02 16.20 -33.15
CA VAL A 684 -12.86 16.82 -33.80
C VAL A 684 -12.30 15.84 -34.84
N PRO A 685 -12.30 16.17 -36.14
CA PRO A 685 -11.86 15.26 -37.19
C PRO A 685 -10.40 14.83 -36.99
N PHE A 686 -10.10 13.55 -37.23
CA PHE A 686 -8.77 13.00 -36.98
C PHE A 686 -7.65 13.75 -37.74
N ASP A 687 -7.92 14.20 -38.97
CA ASP A 687 -6.96 14.92 -39.82
C ASP A 687 -6.45 16.24 -39.19
N THR A 688 -7.20 16.80 -38.23
CA THR A 688 -6.80 18.02 -37.51
C THR A 688 -5.74 17.76 -36.43
N HIS A 689 -5.43 16.50 -36.12
CA HIS A 689 -4.43 16.12 -35.11
C HIS A 689 -2.99 16.11 -35.61
N GLY A 690 -2.73 16.38 -36.89
CA GLY A 690 -1.38 16.44 -37.46
C GLY A 690 -0.37 17.33 -36.68
N PRO A 691 -0.76 18.52 -36.19
CA PRO A 691 0.13 19.39 -35.41
C PRO A 691 0.32 18.99 -33.93
N CYS A 692 -0.31 17.92 -33.46
CA CYS A 692 -0.21 17.49 -32.07
C CYS A 692 1.18 16.91 -31.76
N THR A 693 1.66 17.13 -30.53
CA THR A 693 2.90 16.55 -30.02
C THR A 693 2.60 15.54 -28.92
N VAL A 694 3.59 14.74 -28.53
CA VAL A 694 3.46 13.81 -27.39
C VAL A 694 3.10 14.53 -26.09
N ASP A 695 3.44 15.81 -25.96
CA ASP A 695 3.19 16.63 -24.77
C ASP A 695 1.90 17.45 -24.82
N ALA A 696 1.35 17.69 -26.03
CA ALA A 696 0.16 18.52 -26.19
C ALA A 696 -0.71 18.14 -27.41
N CYS A 697 -2.02 18.05 -27.19
CA CYS A 697 -2.99 17.97 -28.28
C CYS A 697 -3.44 19.38 -28.68
N VAL A 698 -2.98 19.85 -29.83
CA VAL A 698 -3.32 21.17 -30.39
C VAL A 698 -4.73 21.18 -31.00
N ALA A 699 -5.16 20.06 -31.59
CA ALA A 699 -6.48 19.94 -32.22
C ALA A 699 -7.63 20.23 -31.26
N ARG A 700 -7.50 19.77 -30.01
CA ARG A 700 -8.50 19.97 -28.94
C ARG A 700 -8.19 21.18 -28.04
N ASP A 701 -7.20 22.00 -28.41
CA ASP A 701 -6.93 23.26 -27.73
C ASP A 701 -7.73 24.40 -28.40
N PHE A 702 -8.54 25.07 -27.58
CA PHE A 702 -9.43 26.16 -28.00
C PHE A 702 -8.93 27.54 -27.55
N ARG A 703 -7.70 27.63 -27.02
CA ARG A 703 -7.09 28.92 -26.68
C ARG A 703 -7.05 29.85 -27.90
N GLY A 704 -7.66 31.02 -27.78
CA GLY A 704 -7.68 32.05 -28.83
C GLY A 704 -8.62 31.79 -30.01
N LYS A 705 -9.43 30.72 -29.99
CA LYS A 705 -10.47 30.47 -31.00
C LYS A 705 -11.81 31.07 -30.56
N PRO A 706 -12.64 31.60 -31.50
CA PRO A 706 -14.00 32.04 -31.16
C PRO A 706 -14.79 30.84 -30.62
N TYR A 707 -15.35 30.99 -29.43
CA TYR A 707 -16.13 29.96 -28.76
C TYR A 707 -17.62 30.27 -28.89
N HIS A 708 -18.39 29.34 -29.46
CA HIS A 708 -19.84 29.49 -29.60
C HIS A 708 -20.58 28.46 -28.74
N THR A 709 -21.47 28.95 -27.89
CA THR A 709 -22.39 28.10 -27.12
C THR A 709 -23.33 27.37 -28.07
N ARG A 710 -23.46 26.06 -27.94
CA ARG A 710 -24.20 25.23 -28.91
C ARG A 710 -25.65 24.99 -28.49
N HIS A 711 -26.52 24.91 -29.48
CA HIS A 711 -27.90 24.46 -29.33
C HIS A 711 -27.98 22.92 -29.46
N THR A 712 -29.06 22.31 -28.98
CA THR A 712 -29.28 20.85 -29.14
C THR A 712 -29.85 20.47 -30.51
N HIS A 713 -30.21 21.48 -31.31
CA HIS A 713 -30.82 21.37 -32.63
C HIS A 713 -30.11 22.31 -33.60
N ASP A 714 -30.35 22.13 -34.90
CA ASP A 714 -29.82 22.99 -35.95
C ASP A 714 -30.28 24.45 -35.79
N GLU A 715 -29.51 25.39 -36.36
CA GLU A 715 -29.72 26.85 -36.24
C GLU A 715 -31.09 27.35 -36.73
N SER A 716 -31.85 26.51 -37.45
CA SER A 716 -33.20 26.80 -37.94
C SER A 716 -34.31 26.65 -36.88
N TYR A 717 -34.01 26.08 -35.71
CA TYR A 717 -34.97 25.88 -34.62
C TYR A 717 -34.94 27.05 -33.64
N ASP A 718 -36.05 27.80 -33.51
CA ASP A 718 -36.20 28.81 -32.46
C ASP A 718 -36.35 28.14 -31.09
N CYS A 719 -35.24 28.05 -30.38
CA CYS A 719 -35.20 27.46 -29.05
C CYS A 719 -35.64 28.41 -27.93
N GLY A 720 -36.07 29.64 -28.22
CA GLY A 720 -36.43 30.64 -27.19
C GLY A 720 -35.24 31.41 -26.59
N GLY A 721 -34.07 31.35 -27.23
CA GLY A 721 -32.89 32.14 -26.88
C GLY A 721 -32.09 31.64 -25.66
N PHE A 722 -31.33 32.56 -25.05
CA PHE A 722 -30.50 32.29 -23.86
C PHE A 722 -31.27 32.67 -22.59
N LEU A 723 -31.26 31.77 -21.61
CA LEU A 723 -31.80 32.03 -20.29
C LEU A 723 -30.65 32.10 -19.28
N GLY A 724 -30.58 33.24 -18.60
CA GLY A 724 -29.59 33.52 -17.55
C GLY A 724 -30.27 34.11 -16.32
N TRP A 725 -29.47 34.76 -15.49
CA TRP A 725 -29.92 35.31 -14.22
C TRP A 725 -30.57 36.69 -14.35
N SER A 726 -31.66 36.90 -13.60
CA SER A 726 -32.11 38.23 -13.18
C SER A 726 -31.23 38.77 -12.04
N ASP A 727 -31.22 40.08 -11.83
CA ASP A 727 -30.45 40.72 -10.74
C ASP A 727 -30.78 40.11 -9.37
N LYS A 728 -32.04 39.77 -9.12
CA LYS A 728 -32.48 39.13 -7.87
C LYS A 728 -31.88 37.73 -7.66
N GLN A 729 -31.78 36.93 -8.72
CA GLN A 729 -31.19 35.59 -8.64
C GLN A 729 -29.66 35.67 -8.47
N MET A 730 -29.01 36.65 -9.12
CA MET A 730 -27.59 36.92 -8.91
C MET A 730 -27.27 37.27 -7.46
N ASP A 731 -28.07 38.14 -6.84
CA ASP A 731 -27.87 38.53 -5.45
C ASP A 731 -28.13 37.37 -4.49
N ARG A 732 -29.15 36.53 -4.76
CA ARG A 732 -29.38 35.32 -3.98
C ARG A 732 -28.23 34.32 -4.09
N MET A 733 -27.66 34.13 -5.28
CA MET A 733 -26.50 33.27 -5.49
C MET A 733 -25.28 33.78 -4.70
N ARG A 734 -25.02 35.09 -4.75
CA ARG A 734 -23.94 35.74 -3.97
C ARG A 734 -24.14 35.54 -2.47
N GLN A 735 -25.36 35.77 -1.99
CA GLN A 735 -25.71 35.55 -0.59
C GLN A 735 -25.44 34.10 -0.13
N ILE A 736 -25.85 33.10 -0.92
CA ILE A 736 -25.59 31.68 -0.61
C ILE A 736 -24.07 31.43 -0.54
N LEU A 737 -23.30 32.02 -1.46
CA LEU A 737 -21.84 31.93 -1.44
C LEU A 737 -21.24 32.64 -0.21
N ASP A 738 -21.76 33.77 0.22
CA ASP A 738 -21.26 34.44 1.44
C ASP A 738 -21.59 33.62 2.70
N GLU A 739 -22.77 32.98 2.73
CA GLU A 739 -23.26 32.13 3.83
C GLU A 739 -22.65 30.71 3.87
N THR A 740 -21.55 30.47 3.16
CA THR A 740 -20.87 29.15 3.08
C THR A 740 -21.61 28.03 2.33
N GLY A 741 -22.74 28.34 1.70
CA GLY A 741 -23.56 27.41 0.94
C GLY A 741 -23.05 27.10 -0.47
N VAL A 742 -23.72 26.13 -1.12
CA VAL A 742 -23.52 25.79 -2.55
C VAL A 742 -24.82 26.14 -3.31
N PRO A 743 -24.78 27.09 -4.25
CA PRO A 743 -25.96 27.47 -5.03
C PRO A 743 -26.29 26.40 -6.07
N VAL A 744 -27.53 25.94 -6.10
CA VAL A 744 -28.07 24.94 -7.04
C VAL A 744 -29.36 25.44 -7.69
N LEU A 745 -29.71 24.85 -8.83
CA LEU A 745 -30.76 25.33 -9.73
C LEU A 745 -31.98 24.43 -9.74
N ILE A 746 -33.16 25.00 -9.48
CA ILE A 746 -34.42 24.34 -9.80
C ILE A 746 -34.93 24.92 -11.13
N LEU A 747 -35.23 24.03 -12.07
CA LEU A 747 -35.85 24.41 -13.35
C LEU A 747 -37.34 24.09 -13.29
N ASP A 748 -38.16 25.13 -13.32
CA ASP A 748 -39.61 25.02 -13.45
C ASP A 748 -39.98 25.11 -14.93
N VAL A 749 -40.43 23.99 -15.49
CA VAL A 749 -40.74 23.84 -16.91
C VAL A 749 -42.25 23.74 -17.05
N ASP A 750 -42.85 24.72 -17.70
CA ASP A 750 -44.27 24.67 -18.05
C ASP A 750 -44.46 23.78 -19.28
N ASP A 751 -44.84 22.53 -19.04
CA ASP A 751 -45.06 21.48 -20.06
C ASP A 751 -46.47 21.54 -20.68
N THR A 752 -47.17 22.67 -20.57
CA THR A 752 -48.46 22.83 -21.26
C THR A 752 -48.26 22.77 -22.78
N PRO A 753 -49.01 21.91 -23.50
CA PRO A 753 -48.86 21.78 -24.94
C PRO A 753 -49.26 23.08 -25.64
N SER A 754 -48.26 23.85 -26.05
CA SER A 754 -48.38 25.13 -26.75
C SER A 754 -47.55 25.09 -28.04
N PRO A 755 -47.94 25.81 -29.11
CA PRO A 755 -47.12 25.97 -30.32
C PRO A 755 -45.85 26.83 -30.09
N SER A 756 -45.68 27.42 -28.90
CA SER A 756 -44.49 28.19 -28.49
C SER A 756 -43.47 27.29 -27.76
N PRO A 757 -42.15 27.61 -27.79
CA PRO A 757 -41.17 26.87 -27.01
C PRO A 757 -41.52 26.87 -25.50
N PRO A 758 -41.21 25.80 -24.74
CA PRO A 758 -41.57 25.69 -23.33
C PRO A 758 -41.02 26.86 -22.52
N SER A 759 -41.86 27.48 -21.69
CA SER A 759 -41.37 28.52 -20.79
C SER A 759 -40.61 27.87 -19.63
N VAL A 760 -39.34 28.21 -19.48
CA VAL A 760 -38.47 27.71 -18.41
C VAL A 760 -38.18 28.85 -17.44
N LYS A 761 -38.43 28.62 -16.16
CA LYS A 761 -38.03 29.51 -15.06
C LYS A 761 -36.93 28.87 -14.24
N ILE A 762 -36.00 29.70 -13.75
CA ILE A 762 -34.86 29.27 -12.96
C ILE A 762 -35.06 29.76 -11.53
N ASP A 763 -34.89 28.91 -10.53
CA ASP A 763 -34.80 29.31 -9.12
C ASP A 763 -33.45 28.90 -8.53
N VAL A 764 -32.85 29.79 -7.73
CA VAL A 764 -31.59 29.54 -7.03
C VAL A 764 -31.87 29.21 -5.57
N VAL A 765 -31.46 28.03 -5.16
CA VAL A 765 -31.58 27.57 -3.77
C VAL A 765 -30.25 27.08 -3.24
N ASP A 766 -30.15 27.00 -1.91
CA ASP A 766 -29.01 26.39 -1.26
C ASP A 766 -29.10 24.86 -1.36
N SER A 767 -27.97 24.19 -1.59
CA SER A 767 -27.88 22.73 -1.73
C SER A 767 -28.43 21.96 -0.53
N THR A 768 -28.44 22.51 0.69
CA THR A 768 -29.03 21.88 1.89
C THR A 768 -30.55 21.72 1.80
N GLN A 769 -31.20 22.55 0.97
CA GLN A 769 -32.65 22.56 0.84
C GLN A 769 -33.15 21.44 -0.07
N THR A 770 -32.32 20.95 -1.00
CA THR A 770 -32.69 20.04 -2.09
C THR A 770 -31.66 18.92 -2.29
N ARG A 771 -31.95 17.95 -3.16
CA ARG A 771 -30.97 17.02 -3.73
C ARG A 771 -30.69 17.48 -5.15
N TYR A 772 -29.44 17.35 -5.61
CA TYR A 772 -29.07 17.82 -6.94
C TYR A 772 -28.15 16.85 -7.69
N ILE A 773 -28.24 16.95 -9.02
CA ILE A 773 -27.32 16.31 -9.96
C ILE A 773 -26.29 17.34 -10.40
N SER A 774 -25.00 17.00 -10.29
CA SER A 774 -23.93 17.84 -10.80
C SER A 774 -23.52 17.37 -12.19
N PHE A 775 -23.47 18.29 -13.15
CA PHE A 775 -23.02 18.03 -14.51
C PHE A 775 -21.54 18.36 -14.63
N SER A 776 -20.75 17.35 -14.99
CA SER A 776 -19.33 17.48 -15.26
C SER A 776 -19.12 17.47 -16.78
N HIS A 777 -18.68 18.60 -17.35
CA HIS A 777 -18.75 18.79 -18.80
C HIS A 777 -17.48 19.42 -19.40
N VAL A 778 -17.29 19.22 -20.70
CA VAL A 778 -16.21 19.86 -21.46
C VAL A 778 -16.75 21.13 -22.11
N TRP A 779 -16.18 22.29 -21.78
CA TRP A 779 -16.63 23.57 -22.35
C TRP A 779 -16.62 23.55 -23.87
N ALA A 780 -15.57 22.99 -24.49
CA ALA A 780 -15.45 22.86 -25.94
C ALA A 780 -16.61 22.13 -26.62
N ASP A 781 -17.38 21.32 -25.89
CA ASP A 781 -18.57 20.63 -26.40
C ASP A 781 -19.81 21.56 -26.46
N GLY A 782 -19.65 22.86 -26.19
CA GLY A 782 -20.68 23.88 -26.43
C GLY A 782 -21.58 24.21 -25.24
N LEU A 783 -21.23 23.77 -24.02
CA LEU A 783 -22.00 24.01 -22.78
C LEU A 783 -21.40 25.08 -21.85
N GLY A 784 -20.30 25.73 -22.24
CA GLY A 784 -19.83 27.00 -21.68
C GLY A 784 -20.51 28.21 -22.35
N ASN A 785 -20.36 29.41 -21.77
CA ASN A 785 -20.79 30.68 -22.37
C ASN A 785 -19.84 31.82 -21.94
N GLN A 786 -19.21 32.53 -22.89
CA GLN A 786 -18.25 33.62 -22.58
C GLN A 786 -18.94 34.93 -22.16
N ASP A 787 -20.15 35.20 -22.65
CA ASP A 787 -20.82 36.50 -22.54
C ASP A 787 -21.62 36.66 -21.24
N GLY A 788 -21.88 35.57 -20.51
CA GLY A 788 -22.58 35.62 -19.23
C GLY A 788 -22.83 34.25 -18.62
N ASN A 789 -23.43 34.24 -17.43
CA ASN A 789 -23.95 33.01 -16.83
C ASN A 789 -25.35 32.70 -17.39
N ALA A 790 -25.40 32.24 -18.64
CA ALA A 790 -26.64 31.90 -19.33
C ALA A 790 -26.42 30.69 -20.26
N LEU A 791 -27.47 29.91 -20.53
CA LEU A 791 -27.45 28.81 -21.49
C LEU A 791 -28.67 28.86 -22.42
N PRO A 792 -28.60 28.29 -23.63
CA PRO A 792 -29.77 28.13 -24.49
C PRO A 792 -30.85 27.31 -23.77
N VAL A 793 -32.11 27.72 -23.91
CA VAL A 793 -33.25 27.04 -23.25
C VAL A 793 -33.32 25.56 -23.64
N CYS A 794 -33.03 25.22 -24.89
CA CYS A 794 -32.95 23.82 -25.35
C CYS A 794 -31.92 22.97 -24.58
N GLN A 795 -30.77 23.54 -24.19
CA GLN A 795 -29.79 22.83 -23.36
C GLN A 795 -30.31 22.65 -21.93
N LEU A 796 -31.00 23.65 -21.35
CA LEU A 796 -31.60 23.53 -20.02
C LEU A 796 -32.63 22.40 -19.96
N LEU A 797 -33.51 22.32 -20.96
CA LEU A 797 -34.49 21.25 -21.10
C LEU A 797 -33.81 19.87 -21.23
N ARG A 798 -32.73 19.78 -22.02
CA ARG A 798 -31.93 18.56 -22.13
C ARG A 798 -31.33 18.15 -20.79
N LEU A 799 -30.70 19.07 -20.06
CA LEU A 799 -30.10 18.77 -18.75
C LEU A 799 -31.17 18.34 -17.74
N GLN A 800 -32.33 18.99 -17.72
CA GLN A 800 -33.46 18.63 -16.86
C GLN A 800 -34.00 17.22 -17.17
N LYS A 801 -34.12 16.86 -18.47
CA LYS A 801 -34.52 15.51 -18.90
C LYS A 801 -33.49 14.45 -18.52
N LEU A 802 -32.20 14.73 -18.69
CA LEU A 802 -31.12 13.81 -18.29
C LEU A 802 -31.12 13.59 -16.78
N ALA A 803 -31.23 14.66 -15.98
CA ALA A 803 -31.30 14.57 -14.52
C ALA A 803 -32.51 13.76 -14.05
N SER A 804 -33.69 14.01 -14.63
CA SER A 804 -34.93 13.29 -14.31
C SER A 804 -34.84 11.81 -14.65
N THR A 805 -34.29 11.49 -15.83
CA THR A 805 -34.09 10.11 -16.29
C THR A 805 -33.13 9.35 -15.38
N LEU A 806 -32.02 9.99 -14.99
CA LEU A 806 -30.98 9.40 -14.16
C LEU A 806 -31.47 9.04 -12.74
N MET A 807 -32.45 9.77 -12.22
CA MET A 807 -33.08 9.47 -10.93
C MET A 807 -34.10 8.32 -11.03
N GLY A 808 -34.59 8.02 -12.24
CA GLY A 808 -35.64 7.04 -12.52
C GLY A 808 -37.02 7.50 -12.00
N PRO A 809 -38.12 6.85 -12.41
CA PRO A 809 -39.39 6.99 -11.70
C PRO A 809 -39.17 6.55 -10.25
N GLU A 810 -39.68 7.30 -9.27
CA GLU A 810 -39.65 6.92 -7.85
C GLU A 810 -40.35 5.55 -7.69
N THR A 811 -39.60 4.46 -7.88
CA THR A 811 -40.11 3.12 -7.66
C THR A 811 -40.46 3.03 -6.19
N GLU A 812 -41.69 2.59 -5.92
CA GLU A 812 -42.20 2.30 -4.59
C GLU A 812 -41.26 1.33 -3.86
N SER A 813 -40.20 1.88 -3.26
CA SER A 813 -39.25 1.12 -2.48
C SER A 813 -39.99 0.60 -1.27
N LYS A 814 -40.10 -0.73 -1.17
CA LYS A 814 -40.78 -1.49 -0.09
C LYS A 814 -40.16 -1.27 1.31
N SER A 815 -39.24 -0.33 1.45
CA SER A 815 -38.65 0.08 2.73
C SER A 815 -39.61 0.98 3.50
N ILE A 816 -39.92 0.62 4.75
CA ILE A 816 -40.80 1.37 5.65
C ILE A 816 -40.25 2.79 5.95
N LEU A 817 -38.95 3.02 5.73
CA LEU A 817 -38.27 4.31 5.91
C LEU A 817 -38.48 5.31 4.77
N SER A 818 -38.91 4.88 3.57
CA SER A 818 -39.13 5.78 2.44
C SER A 818 -40.38 6.65 2.60
N LYS A 819 -41.33 6.26 3.46
CA LYS A 819 -42.58 7.00 3.72
C LYS A 819 -42.42 8.32 4.47
N PHE A 820 -41.22 8.59 5.00
CA PHE A 820 -40.88 9.86 5.67
C PHE A 820 -40.01 10.78 4.79
N ARG A 821 -39.72 10.40 3.54
CA ARG A 821 -39.01 11.28 2.59
C ARG A 821 -40.03 12.23 1.94
N THR A 822 -40.05 13.48 2.40
CA THR A 822 -40.79 14.57 1.74
C THR A 822 -40.30 14.76 0.30
N LYS A 823 -41.21 14.95 -0.66
CA LYS A 823 -40.95 15.35 -2.06
C LYS A 823 -40.13 16.65 -2.12
N LYS A 824 -38.80 16.56 -2.03
CA LYS A 824 -37.93 17.71 -2.30
C LYS A 824 -37.82 17.87 -3.83
N PRO A 825 -37.99 19.08 -4.40
CA PRO A 825 -37.79 19.33 -5.83
C PRO A 825 -36.35 18.98 -6.23
N MET A 826 -36.13 18.44 -7.42
CA MET A 826 -34.80 18.05 -7.91
C MET A 826 -34.09 19.27 -8.49
N ALA A 827 -32.88 19.55 -8.02
CA ALA A 827 -32.04 20.61 -8.56
C ALA A 827 -30.93 20.07 -9.48
N ILE A 828 -30.33 20.96 -10.26
CA ILE A 828 -29.15 20.70 -11.07
C ILE A 828 -28.02 21.66 -10.68
N TRP A 829 -26.78 21.26 -10.94
CA TRP A 829 -25.62 22.13 -10.83
C TRP A 829 -24.79 22.01 -12.10
N ILE A 830 -24.44 23.15 -12.69
CA ILE A 830 -23.49 23.26 -13.80
C ILE A 830 -22.69 24.55 -13.60
N ASP A 831 -21.38 24.47 -13.76
CA ASP A 831 -20.43 25.56 -13.53
C ASP A 831 -20.76 26.81 -14.36
N THR A 832 -21.19 26.65 -15.62
CA THR A 832 -21.58 27.77 -16.50
C THR A 832 -22.64 28.68 -15.88
N LEU A 833 -23.55 28.13 -15.09
CA LEU A 833 -24.58 28.92 -14.41
C LEU A 833 -24.18 29.21 -12.96
N CYS A 834 -23.85 28.18 -12.18
CA CYS A 834 -23.69 28.26 -10.72
C CYS A 834 -22.37 28.89 -10.23
N VAL A 835 -21.43 29.24 -11.13
CA VAL A 835 -20.18 29.93 -10.77
C VAL A 835 -20.22 31.38 -11.27
N PRO A 836 -20.29 32.38 -10.37
CA PRO A 836 -20.29 33.79 -10.77
C PRO A 836 -19.05 34.19 -11.57
N ARG A 837 -19.17 35.16 -12.48
CA ARG A 837 -18.04 35.64 -13.29
C ARG A 837 -17.15 36.67 -12.59
N THR A 838 -17.68 37.41 -11.61
CA THR A 838 -16.97 38.52 -10.96
C THR A 838 -16.25 38.09 -9.67
N LYS A 839 -15.03 38.62 -9.45
CA LYS A 839 -14.37 38.53 -8.13
C LYS A 839 -15.13 39.41 -7.12
N PRO A 840 -15.23 39.03 -5.83
CA PRO A 840 -14.59 37.88 -5.18
C PRO A 840 -15.38 36.57 -5.29
N HIS A 841 -16.68 36.60 -5.59
CA HIS A 841 -17.57 35.42 -5.56
C HIS A 841 -17.17 34.29 -6.51
N LYS A 842 -16.57 34.61 -7.67
CA LYS A 842 -15.94 33.61 -8.55
C LYS A 842 -14.92 32.76 -7.80
N SER A 843 -14.01 33.40 -7.05
CA SER A 843 -12.97 32.72 -6.29
C SER A 843 -13.57 31.90 -5.14
N ILE A 844 -14.64 32.39 -4.50
CA ILE A 844 -15.35 31.67 -3.44
C ILE A 844 -15.98 30.40 -4.01
N ALA A 845 -16.73 30.49 -5.11
CA ALA A 845 -17.36 29.34 -5.76
C ALA A 845 -16.33 28.30 -6.23
N ILE A 846 -15.21 28.74 -6.84
CA ILE A 846 -14.12 27.84 -7.25
C ILE A 846 -13.50 27.12 -6.03
N SER A 847 -13.22 27.85 -4.94
CA SER A 847 -12.69 27.25 -3.71
C SER A 847 -13.63 26.21 -3.07
N ARG A 848 -14.91 26.21 -3.46
CA ARG A 848 -15.95 25.28 -2.98
C ARG A 848 -16.36 24.19 -3.96
N MET A 849 -15.72 24.10 -5.13
CA MET A 849 -15.99 22.99 -6.06
C MET A 849 -15.82 21.64 -5.38
N ASN A 850 -14.92 21.53 -4.39
CA ASN A 850 -14.78 20.35 -3.55
C ASN A 850 -16.11 19.90 -2.92
N GLN A 851 -16.80 20.83 -2.26
CA GLN A 851 -18.07 20.58 -1.59
C GLN A 851 -19.17 20.26 -2.59
N THR A 852 -19.21 20.94 -3.74
CA THR A 852 -20.20 20.73 -4.79
C THR A 852 -20.23 19.28 -5.28
N TYR A 853 -19.11 18.74 -5.77
CA TYR A 853 -19.14 17.38 -6.33
C TYR A 853 -19.25 16.30 -5.24
N ALA A 854 -18.72 16.56 -4.04
CA ALA A 854 -18.82 15.62 -2.92
C ALA A 854 -20.25 15.48 -2.36
N GLN A 855 -21.06 16.56 -2.40
CA GLN A 855 -22.44 16.59 -1.88
C GLN A 855 -23.51 16.27 -2.94
N ALA A 856 -23.15 16.25 -4.23
CA ALA A 856 -24.08 15.87 -5.29
C ALA A 856 -24.61 14.44 -5.09
N GLU A 857 -25.89 14.22 -5.38
CA GLU A 857 -26.49 12.87 -5.30
C GLU A 857 -25.86 11.94 -6.35
N LYS A 858 -25.66 12.48 -7.57
CA LYS A 858 -24.92 11.85 -8.67
C LYS A 858 -24.15 12.91 -9.45
N VAL A 859 -23.01 12.51 -10.01
CA VAL A 859 -22.23 13.32 -10.95
C VAL A 859 -22.35 12.68 -12.33
N LEU A 860 -22.89 13.43 -13.29
CA LEU A 860 -23.07 12.98 -14.67
C LEU A 860 -22.04 13.65 -15.58
N ILE A 861 -21.18 12.84 -16.19
CA ILE A 861 -20.19 13.27 -17.18
C ILE A 861 -20.87 13.39 -18.54
N LEU A 862 -20.72 14.55 -19.16
CA LEU A 862 -21.11 14.83 -20.54
C LEU A 862 -19.86 15.08 -21.37
N ASP A 863 -19.59 14.14 -22.28
CA ASP A 863 -18.48 14.16 -23.23
C ASP A 863 -19.04 13.85 -24.63
N SER A 864 -18.74 14.71 -25.60
CA SER A 864 -19.31 14.67 -26.96
C SER A 864 -19.09 13.34 -27.67
N GLU A 865 -17.91 12.73 -27.55
CA GLU A 865 -17.65 11.43 -28.16
C GLU A 865 -18.50 10.34 -27.49
N ILE A 866 -18.44 10.21 -26.16
CA ILE A 866 -19.17 9.15 -25.44
C ILE A 866 -20.68 9.29 -25.67
N TYR A 867 -21.19 10.51 -25.68
CA TYR A 867 -22.61 10.81 -25.88
C TYR A 867 -23.13 10.41 -27.26
N THR A 868 -22.28 10.44 -28.30
CA THR A 868 -22.69 10.02 -29.65
C THR A 868 -22.63 8.51 -29.87
N GLN A 869 -21.92 7.77 -29.00
CA GLN A 869 -21.79 6.33 -29.16
C GLN A 869 -23.03 5.59 -28.65
N PRO A 870 -23.46 4.50 -29.33
CA PRO A 870 -24.47 3.59 -28.79
C PRO A 870 -23.94 2.87 -27.55
N TYR A 871 -24.86 2.46 -26.67
CA TYR A 871 -24.55 1.57 -25.56
C TYR A 871 -23.88 0.27 -26.05
N ASN A 872 -22.86 -0.17 -25.32
CA ASN A 872 -22.10 -1.40 -25.58
C ASN A 872 -22.23 -2.33 -24.36
N ASN A 873 -22.33 -3.64 -24.56
CA ASN A 873 -22.39 -4.60 -23.46
C ASN A 873 -21.02 -4.87 -22.82
N ASP A 874 -19.93 -4.47 -23.48
CA ASP A 874 -18.56 -4.61 -23.02
C ASP A 874 -18.18 -3.43 -22.09
N PRO A 875 -18.06 -3.64 -20.76
CA PRO A 875 -17.77 -2.58 -19.82
C PRO A 875 -16.38 -1.96 -19.99
N GLN A 876 -15.39 -2.74 -20.46
CA GLN A 876 -14.02 -2.28 -20.67
C GLN A 876 -13.98 -1.16 -21.71
N VAL A 877 -14.78 -1.27 -22.78
CA VAL A 877 -14.88 -0.24 -23.84
C VAL A 877 -15.31 1.12 -23.29
N HIS A 878 -16.29 1.14 -22.40
CA HIS A 878 -16.81 2.40 -21.83
C HIS A 878 -15.76 3.09 -20.96
N LEU A 879 -15.05 2.31 -20.13
CA LEU A 879 -14.01 2.85 -19.25
C LEU A 879 -12.78 3.32 -20.04
N LEU A 880 -12.38 2.61 -21.10
CA LEU A 880 -11.28 3.02 -21.99
C LEU A 880 -11.63 4.25 -22.82
N ARG A 881 -12.88 4.35 -23.31
CA ARG A 881 -13.36 5.57 -23.98
C ARG A 881 -13.33 6.75 -23.03
N LEU A 882 -13.77 6.58 -21.78
CA LEU A 882 -13.67 7.62 -20.75
C LEU A 882 -12.20 8.02 -20.47
N LEU A 883 -11.29 7.06 -20.41
CA LEU A 883 -9.84 7.29 -20.24
C LEU A 883 -9.24 8.17 -21.34
N ALA A 884 -9.67 7.98 -22.59
CA ALA A 884 -9.16 8.69 -23.75
C ALA A 884 -9.97 9.96 -24.11
N SER A 885 -11.11 10.20 -23.46
CA SER A 885 -12.04 11.26 -23.84
C SER A 885 -11.52 12.68 -23.56
N GLY A 886 -12.16 13.69 -24.17
CA GLY A 886 -11.86 15.10 -23.93
C GLY A 886 -12.00 15.48 -22.46
N TRP A 887 -12.96 14.88 -21.77
CA TRP A 887 -13.15 15.03 -20.32
C TRP A 887 -11.91 14.61 -19.53
N ALA A 888 -11.31 13.45 -19.79
CA ALA A 888 -10.14 12.97 -19.04
C ALA A 888 -8.87 13.81 -19.26
N ARG A 889 -8.89 14.77 -20.20
CA ARG A 889 -7.76 15.63 -20.56
C ARG A 889 -7.70 16.94 -19.78
N ARG A 890 -8.74 17.34 -19.04
CA ARG A 890 -8.78 18.64 -18.35
C ARG A 890 -8.37 18.53 -16.88
N VAL A 891 -7.66 19.51 -16.33
CA VAL A 891 -7.30 19.49 -14.90
C VAL A 891 -8.53 19.53 -13.98
N TRP A 892 -9.53 20.34 -14.30
CA TRP A 892 -10.74 20.50 -13.47
C TRP A 892 -11.55 19.22 -13.35
N THR A 893 -11.76 18.50 -14.46
CA THR A 893 -12.54 17.26 -14.50
C THR A 893 -11.96 16.15 -13.62
N MET A 894 -10.67 16.21 -13.30
CA MET A 894 -10.03 15.32 -12.33
C MET A 894 -10.70 15.45 -10.95
N GLN A 895 -10.85 16.69 -10.48
CA GLN A 895 -11.47 17.03 -9.21
C GLN A 895 -12.95 16.64 -9.21
N GLU A 896 -13.65 16.89 -10.31
CA GLU A 896 -15.06 16.54 -10.50
C GLU A 896 -15.29 15.02 -10.41
N GLY A 897 -14.46 14.24 -11.11
CA GLY A 897 -14.53 12.78 -11.11
C GLY A 897 -14.09 12.14 -9.80
N ALA A 898 -13.01 12.63 -9.19
CA ALA A 898 -12.51 12.13 -7.91
C ALA A 898 -13.54 12.32 -6.80
N LEU A 899 -14.08 13.52 -6.64
CA LEU A 899 -15.07 13.82 -5.61
C LEU A 899 -16.43 13.20 -5.91
N GLY A 900 -16.79 13.05 -7.19
CA GLY A 900 -18.00 12.33 -7.63
C GLY A 900 -17.91 10.80 -7.61
N SER A 901 -16.74 10.23 -7.29
CA SER A 901 -16.42 8.80 -7.50
C SER A 901 -17.28 7.78 -6.76
N SER A 902 -18.10 8.20 -5.78
CA SER A 902 -19.10 7.32 -5.15
C SER A 902 -20.31 7.03 -6.03
N ASN A 903 -20.60 7.90 -7.00
CA ASN A 903 -21.81 7.86 -7.82
C ASN A 903 -21.60 8.55 -9.18
N LEU A 904 -20.47 8.25 -9.82
CA LEU A 904 -20.06 8.81 -11.11
C LEU A 904 -20.73 8.06 -12.27
N HIS A 905 -21.29 8.80 -13.21
CA HIS A 905 -22.01 8.27 -14.37
C HIS A 905 -21.55 8.93 -15.67
N ILE A 906 -21.69 8.22 -16.80
CA ILE A 906 -21.51 8.75 -18.16
C ILE A 906 -22.79 8.53 -18.96
N GLN A 907 -23.11 9.43 -19.89
CA GLN A 907 -24.25 9.30 -20.79
C GLN A 907 -23.80 8.87 -22.19
N THR A 908 -24.39 7.79 -22.72
CA THR A 908 -24.27 7.39 -24.13
C THR A 908 -25.47 7.93 -24.94
N SER A 909 -25.54 7.65 -26.24
CA SER A 909 -26.67 8.09 -27.07
C SER A 909 -28.01 7.46 -26.66
N SER A 910 -27.98 6.33 -25.94
CA SER A 910 -29.18 5.58 -25.57
C SER A 910 -29.35 5.33 -24.07
N GLN A 911 -28.28 5.23 -23.28
CA GLN A 911 -28.36 4.83 -21.86
C GLN A 911 -27.32 5.55 -20.99
N THR A 912 -27.61 5.68 -19.70
CA THR A 912 -26.65 6.14 -18.70
C THR A 912 -25.92 4.93 -18.11
N ILE A 913 -24.59 5.02 -18.00
CA ILE A 913 -23.75 3.97 -17.42
C ILE A 913 -23.24 4.43 -16.05
N ASP A 914 -23.42 3.58 -15.05
CA ASP A 914 -22.80 3.75 -13.73
C ASP A 914 -21.33 3.29 -13.80
N VAL A 915 -20.44 4.28 -13.94
CA VAL A 915 -18.98 4.08 -14.01
C VAL A 915 -18.48 3.45 -12.71
N THR A 916 -19.05 3.87 -11.58
CA THR A 916 -18.66 3.43 -10.24
C THR A 916 -18.98 1.96 -10.02
N ALA A 917 -20.20 1.54 -10.34
CA ALA A 917 -20.62 0.14 -10.24
C ALA A 917 -19.84 -0.74 -11.23
N THR A 918 -19.66 -0.27 -12.47
CA THR A 918 -18.91 -0.99 -13.51
C THR A 918 -17.47 -1.26 -13.09
N ALA A 919 -16.73 -0.23 -12.68
CA ALA A 919 -15.33 -0.37 -12.24
C ALA A 919 -15.18 -1.26 -10.99
N LYS A 920 -16.10 -1.14 -10.02
CA LYS A 920 -16.14 -2.03 -8.84
C LYS A 920 -16.40 -3.49 -9.22
N SER A 921 -17.25 -3.73 -10.22
CA SER A 921 -17.55 -5.07 -10.70
C SER A 921 -16.31 -5.72 -11.31
N LEU A 922 -15.61 -5.01 -12.20
CA LEU A 922 -14.35 -5.48 -12.81
C LEU A 922 -13.27 -5.76 -11.75
N SER A 923 -13.08 -4.84 -10.79
CA SER A 923 -12.12 -5.03 -9.70
C SER A 923 -12.43 -6.28 -8.87
N LYS A 924 -13.71 -6.51 -8.52
CA LYS A 924 -14.14 -7.69 -7.76
C LYS A 924 -14.06 -8.99 -8.56
N ALA A 925 -14.30 -8.93 -9.87
CA ALA A 925 -14.16 -10.08 -10.75
C ALA A 925 -12.72 -10.56 -10.71
N TRP A 926 -11.77 -9.63 -10.90
CA TRP A 926 -10.34 -9.91 -10.80
C TRP A 926 -9.94 -10.51 -9.44
N GLU A 927 -10.40 -9.94 -8.31
CA GLU A 927 -10.10 -10.46 -6.96
C GLU A 927 -10.60 -11.91 -6.73
N LYS A 928 -11.70 -12.29 -7.38
CA LYS A 928 -12.36 -13.59 -7.20
C LYS A 928 -11.90 -14.65 -8.19
N GLN A 929 -11.18 -14.28 -9.24
CA GLN A 929 -11.01 -15.13 -10.40
C GLN A 929 -10.02 -16.28 -10.23
N LYS A 930 -10.28 -17.35 -10.98
CA LYS A 930 -9.50 -18.60 -11.06
C LYS A 930 -8.57 -18.64 -12.28
N VAL A 931 -8.71 -17.71 -13.22
CA VAL A 931 -7.92 -17.60 -14.45
C VAL A 931 -7.10 -16.31 -14.36
N VAL A 932 -5.90 -16.39 -14.88
CA VAL A 932 -4.76 -15.56 -14.55
C VAL A 932 -4.60 -14.37 -15.55
N MET A 933 -5.62 -14.08 -16.36
CA MET A 933 -5.43 -13.32 -17.62
C MET A 933 -6.27 -12.04 -17.78
N ASP A 934 -6.91 -11.53 -16.73
CA ASP A 934 -7.80 -10.36 -16.83
C ASP A 934 -7.08 -9.05 -16.43
N ALA A 935 -5.87 -8.85 -16.96
CA ALA A 935 -5.07 -7.62 -16.81
C ALA A 935 -5.82 -6.34 -17.21
N ILE A 936 -6.69 -6.46 -18.22
CA ILE A 936 -7.45 -5.36 -18.81
C ILE A 936 -8.52 -4.85 -17.85
N ASP A 937 -9.13 -5.73 -17.06
CA ASP A 937 -10.19 -5.37 -16.12
C ASP A 937 -9.67 -4.42 -15.04
N ILE A 938 -8.46 -4.69 -14.55
CA ILE A 938 -7.79 -3.85 -13.56
C ILE A 938 -7.41 -2.49 -14.17
N ASP A 939 -6.81 -2.51 -15.36
CA ASP A 939 -6.38 -1.28 -16.03
C ASP A 939 -7.56 -0.37 -16.37
N CYS A 940 -8.67 -0.96 -16.86
CA CYS A 940 -9.91 -0.23 -17.11
C CYS A 940 -10.49 0.37 -15.83
N ALA A 941 -10.42 -0.34 -14.69
CA ALA A 941 -10.87 0.14 -13.40
C ALA A 941 -9.90 1.14 -12.73
N SER A 942 -8.67 1.29 -13.24
CA SER A 942 -7.58 2.01 -12.58
C SER A 942 -7.88 3.50 -12.35
N MET A 943 -8.50 4.19 -13.32
CA MET A 943 -8.88 5.60 -13.15
C MET A 943 -9.87 5.78 -12.00
N TRP A 944 -10.92 4.95 -11.98
CA TRP A 944 -11.91 5.00 -10.91
C TRP A 944 -11.28 4.65 -9.57
N LYS A 945 -10.36 3.68 -9.53
CA LYS A 945 -9.64 3.31 -8.32
C LYS A 945 -8.82 4.49 -7.78
N MET A 946 -8.06 5.20 -8.64
CA MET A 946 -7.34 6.42 -8.26
C MET A 946 -8.28 7.53 -7.77
N PHE A 947 -9.43 7.73 -8.42
CA PHE A 947 -10.45 8.67 -7.96
C PHE A 947 -11.04 8.30 -6.59
N SER A 948 -11.34 7.01 -6.38
CA SER A 948 -11.84 6.50 -5.11
C SER A 948 -10.78 6.64 -4.00
N ASP A 949 -9.52 6.37 -4.29
CA ASP A 949 -8.41 6.48 -3.35
C ASP A 949 -8.16 7.94 -2.98
N LEU A 950 -8.23 8.86 -3.96
CA LEU A 950 -8.13 10.29 -3.72
C LEU A 950 -9.29 10.81 -2.86
N ARG A 951 -10.52 10.39 -3.14
CA ARG A 951 -11.68 10.73 -2.31
C ARG A 951 -11.57 10.19 -0.89
N ALA A 952 -11.14 8.94 -0.74
CA ALA A 952 -10.94 8.32 0.57
C ALA A 952 -9.81 9.01 1.36
N ALA A 953 -8.75 9.43 0.68
CA ALA A 953 -7.66 10.21 1.28
C ALA A 953 -8.12 11.60 1.74
N HIS A 954 -9.12 12.18 1.07
CA HIS A 954 -9.74 13.45 1.46
C HIS A 954 -10.77 13.30 2.60
N SER A 955 -11.39 12.12 2.78
CA SER A 955 -12.50 11.93 3.75
C SER A 955 -12.11 11.32 5.09
N ASN A 956 -10.93 10.71 5.21
CA ASN A 956 -10.45 10.11 6.46
C ASN A 956 -9.34 10.99 7.06
N ASP A 957 -9.42 11.31 8.37
CA ASP A 957 -8.32 11.89 9.17
C ASP A 957 -7.11 10.95 9.32
N TYR A 958 -7.05 9.91 8.50
CA TYR A 958 -6.11 8.82 8.64
C TYR A 958 -5.07 8.87 7.54
N TRP A 959 -4.19 9.87 7.53
CA TRP A 959 -2.83 9.78 6.97
C TRP A 959 -1.99 10.88 7.63
N ARG A 960 -0.72 10.59 7.94
CA ARG A 960 0.26 11.59 8.41
C ARG A 960 0.63 12.57 7.28
N ASP A 961 -0.36 13.33 6.83
CA ASP A 961 -0.27 14.54 6.00
C ASP A 961 -0.28 14.34 4.49
N ARG A 962 -1.42 13.90 3.95
CA ARG A 962 -1.82 14.15 2.54
C ARG A 962 -0.90 13.52 1.47
N VAL A 963 0.14 12.77 1.83
CA VAL A 963 1.12 12.18 0.91
C VAL A 963 0.49 11.26 -0.15
N PRO A 964 -0.39 10.30 0.21
CA PRO A 964 -1.08 9.50 -0.79
C PRO A 964 -1.96 10.36 -1.71
N ALA A 965 -2.66 11.35 -1.14
CA ALA A 965 -3.48 12.26 -1.93
C ALA A 965 -2.61 13.08 -2.90
N MET A 966 -1.43 13.53 -2.49
CA MET A 966 -0.46 14.24 -3.32
C MET A 966 0.04 13.36 -4.46
N ALA A 967 0.52 12.14 -4.16
CA ALA A 967 1.03 11.22 -5.17
C ALA A 967 -0.06 10.87 -6.20
N VAL A 968 -1.27 10.53 -5.75
CA VAL A 968 -2.39 10.23 -6.63
C VAL A 968 -2.82 11.47 -7.43
N SER A 969 -2.83 12.66 -6.83
CA SER A 969 -3.17 13.90 -7.53
C SER A 969 -2.17 14.23 -8.63
N LEU A 970 -0.87 14.16 -8.34
CA LEU A 970 0.20 14.39 -9.32
C LEU A 970 0.13 13.37 -10.47
N ASN A 971 -0.10 12.10 -10.16
CA ASN A 971 -0.30 11.05 -11.16
C ASN A 971 -1.53 11.30 -12.05
N LEU A 972 -2.64 11.74 -11.47
CA LEU A 972 -3.85 12.06 -12.23
C LEU A 972 -3.75 13.37 -13.02
N LEU A 973 -2.96 14.35 -12.55
CA LEU A 973 -2.67 15.61 -13.24
C LEU A 973 -1.73 15.41 -14.43
N ASN A 974 -0.88 14.37 -14.39
CA ASN A 974 0.08 14.10 -15.44
C ASN A 974 -0.61 13.98 -16.82
N GLY A 975 -0.08 14.72 -17.80
CA GLY A 975 -0.63 14.79 -19.16
C GLY A 975 -1.98 15.49 -19.31
N ARG A 976 -2.56 16.10 -18.26
CA ARG A 976 -3.77 16.92 -18.40
C ARG A 976 -3.44 18.35 -18.82
N ALA A 977 -4.29 18.91 -19.67
CA ALA A 977 -4.23 20.28 -20.15
C ALA A 977 -5.01 21.24 -19.24
N CYS A 978 -4.51 22.46 -19.14
CA CYS A 978 -5.17 23.59 -18.50
C CYS A 978 -5.01 24.85 -19.37
N THR A 979 -6.08 25.63 -19.49
CA THR A 979 -6.05 26.91 -20.21
C THR A 979 -5.22 27.95 -19.47
N ASN A 980 -5.34 27.96 -18.14
CA ASN A 980 -4.52 28.73 -17.22
C ASN A 980 -3.70 27.77 -16.35
N GLN A 981 -2.37 27.84 -16.42
CA GLN A 981 -1.50 26.98 -15.60
C GLN A 981 -1.71 27.16 -14.10
N GLY A 982 -2.20 28.32 -13.67
CA GLY A 982 -2.57 28.56 -12.29
C GLY A 982 -3.68 27.65 -11.76
N ASP A 983 -4.59 27.19 -12.62
CA ASP A 983 -5.74 26.35 -12.26
C ASP A 983 -5.32 24.96 -11.77
N ALA A 984 -4.21 24.44 -12.29
CA ALA A 984 -3.67 23.14 -11.85
C ALA A 984 -3.30 23.15 -10.37
N TYR A 985 -2.77 24.27 -9.85
CA TYR A 985 -2.48 24.43 -8.42
C TYR A 985 -3.76 24.49 -7.56
N LEU A 986 -4.84 25.03 -8.10
CA LEU A 986 -6.13 25.09 -7.40
C LEU A 986 -6.74 23.69 -7.29
N CYS A 987 -6.72 22.94 -8.40
CA CYS A 987 -7.13 21.54 -8.42
C CYS A 987 -6.28 20.72 -7.44
N LEU A 988 -4.95 20.87 -7.50
CA LEU A 988 -4.03 20.16 -6.62
C LEU A 988 -4.29 20.48 -5.14
N SER A 989 -4.43 21.76 -4.80
CA SER A 989 -4.71 22.22 -3.43
C SER A 989 -6.03 21.65 -2.89
N GLY A 990 -7.08 21.67 -3.73
CA GLY A 990 -8.36 21.07 -3.39
C GLY A 990 -8.28 19.55 -3.20
N MET A 991 -7.53 18.84 -4.05
CA MET A 991 -7.41 17.37 -4.01
C MET A 991 -6.59 16.86 -2.82
N ILE A 992 -5.55 17.59 -2.42
CA ILE A 992 -4.78 17.26 -1.22
C ILE A 992 -5.42 17.81 0.07
N GLY A 993 -6.63 18.39 -0.01
CA GLY A 993 -7.44 18.83 1.12
C GLY A 993 -6.94 20.10 1.82
N LEU A 994 -6.26 21.03 1.12
CA LEU A 994 -5.88 22.33 1.71
C LEU A 994 -7.12 23.15 2.00
N SER A 995 -7.06 23.99 3.03
CA SER A 995 -8.23 24.80 3.40
C SER A 995 -8.60 25.76 2.27
N PRO A 996 -9.89 26.15 2.15
CA PRO A 996 -10.31 27.14 1.16
C PRO A 996 -9.54 28.46 1.24
N GLU A 997 -9.11 28.87 2.44
CA GLU A 997 -8.32 30.07 2.69
C GLU A 997 -6.93 29.95 2.06
N VAL A 998 -6.23 28.83 2.31
CA VAL A 998 -4.91 28.56 1.71
C VAL A 998 -5.01 28.42 0.18
N THR A 999 -6.07 27.76 -0.31
CA THR A 999 -6.29 27.64 -1.76
C THR A 999 -6.51 29.00 -2.41
N ARG A 1000 -7.20 29.92 -1.72
CA ARG A 1000 -7.41 31.30 -2.18
C ARG A 1000 -6.10 32.10 -2.15
N GLU A 1001 -5.31 31.97 -1.10
CA GLU A 1001 -3.96 32.56 -1.01
C GLU A 1001 -3.11 32.16 -2.22
N ILE A 1002 -3.05 30.85 -2.55
CA ILE A 1002 -2.35 30.34 -3.74
C ILE A 1002 -2.97 30.88 -5.04
N ALA A 1003 -4.30 31.04 -5.09
CA ALA A 1003 -5.02 31.52 -6.28
C ALA A 1003 -4.71 32.98 -6.65
N ASP A 1004 -4.42 33.83 -5.65
CA ASP A 1004 -4.15 35.25 -5.87
C ASP A 1004 -2.66 35.53 -6.17
N LEU A 1005 -1.77 34.55 -6.01
CA LEU A 1005 -0.34 34.68 -6.35
C LEU A 1005 -0.05 34.50 -7.85
N PRO A 1006 1.01 35.17 -8.38
CA PRO A 1006 1.57 34.85 -9.69
C PRO A 1006 1.97 33.37 -9.81
N VAL A 1007 1.81 32.77 -11.00
CA VAL A 1007 2.03 31.32 -11.21
C VAL A 1007 3.43 30.87 -10.78
N ALA A 1008 4.45 31.69 -11.00
CA ALA A 1008 5.84 31.39 -10.63
C ALA A 1008 6.05 31.22 -9.12
N GLU A 1009 5.21 31.82 -8.28
CA GLU A 1009 5.34 31.78 -6.81
C GLU A 1009 4.51 30.67 -6.16
N ARG A 1010 3.62 30.02 -6.93
CA ARG A 1010 2.64 29.04 -6.39
C ARG A 1010 3.28 27.75 -5.90
N SER A 1011 4.33 27.24 -6.56
CA SER A 1011 5.02 26.01 -6.16
C SER A 1011 5.60 26.12 -4.76
N MET A 1012 6.37 27.18 -4.49
CA MET A 1012 7.02 27.38 -3.20
C MET A 1012 5.99 27.63 -2.10
N THR A 1013 4.95 28.43 -2.39
CA THR A 1013 3.88 28.71 -1.42
C THR A 1013 3.09 27.44 -1.09
N LEU A 1014 2.77 26.61 -2.09
CA LEU A 1014 2.12 25.32 -1.87
C LEU A 1014 2.97 24.42 -0.97
N LEU A 1015 4.27 24.28 -1.27
CA LEU A 1015 5.20 23.43 -0.52
C LEU A 1015 5.36 23.86 0.94
N ARG A 1016 5.36 25.16 1.23
CA ARG A 1016 5.40 25.70 2.61
C ARG A 1016 4.21 25.30 3.48
N LYS A 1017 3.09 24.90 2.87
CA LYS A 1017 1.88 24.47 3.60
C LYS A 1017 1.86 22.96 3.83
N LEU A 1018 2.94 22.24 3.51
CA LEU A 1018 3.06 20.78 3.59
C LEU A 1018 4.23 20.39 4.50
N GLU A 1019 4.00 19.48 5.44
CA GLU A 1019 5.06 18.92 6.31
C GLU A 1019 5.61 17.60 5.75
N TYR A 1020 4.80 16.84 5.00
CA TYR A 1020 5.18 15.54 4.45
C TYR A 1020 4.90 15.47 2.95
N LEU A 1021 5.76 14.76 2.24
CA LEU A 1021 5.71 14.62 0.79
C LEU A 1021 5.97 13.17 0.36
N PRO A 1022 5.53 12.77 -0.86
CA PRO A 1022 5.93 11.49 -1.44
C PRO A 1022 7.44 11.43 -1.54
N LYS A 1023 8.04 10.39 -0.95
CA LYS A 1023 9.50 10.29 -0.84
C LYS A 1023 10.20 10.24 -2.20
N GLY A 1024 9.58 9.66 -3.22
CA GLY A 1024 10.18 9.58 -4.57
C GLY A 1024 9.99 10.82 -5.43
N ILE A 1025 9.45 11.91 -4.89
CA ILE A 1025 9.29 13.18 -5.62
C ILE A 1025 10.63 13.76 -6.08
N ILE A 1026 11.73 13.45 -5.39
CA ILE A 1026 13.09 13.89 -5.74
C ILE A 1026 13.58 13.32 -7.07
N PHE A 1027 12.95 12.25 -7.57
CA PHE A 1027 13.28 11.63 -8.86
C PHE A 1027 12.43 12.19 -10.01
N SER A 1028 11.57 13.18 -9.75
CA SER A 1028 10.82 13.84 -10.82
C SER A 1028 11.78 14.51 -11.81
N PRO A 1029 11.66 14.26 -13.13
CA PRO A 1029 12.42 15.02 -14.13
C PRO A 1029 11.88 16.45 -14.27
N GLY A 1030 12.61 17.31 -14.99
CA GLY A 1030 12.19 18.67 -15.33
C GLY A 1030 12.91 19.80 -14.58
N PRO A 1031 12.69 21.07 -15.00
CA PRO A 1031 13.28 22.27 -14.39
C PRO A 1031 13.01 22.36 -12.89
N LYS A 1032 14.04 22.67 -12.12
CA LYS A 1032 14.02 22.71 -10.64
C LYS A 1032 14.00 24.13 -10.11
N LEU A 1033 13.40 24.32 -8.93
CA LEU A 1033 13.52 25.59 -8.20
C LEU A 1033 14.99 25.86 -7.86
N LYS A 1034 15.40 27.13 -7.90
CA LYS A 1034 16.80 27.53 -7.57
C LYS A 1034 16.98 27.93 -6.11
N THR A 1035 15.90 28.00 -5.34
CA THR A 1035 15.94 28.40 -3.93
C THR A 1035 16.49 27.29 -3.05
N THR A 1036 17.43 27.61 -2.16
CA THR A 1036 18.00 26.69 -1.17
C THR A 1036 16.91 26.02 -0.32
N GLY A 1037 16.99 24.70 -0.16
CA GLY A 1037 15.98 23.89 0.54
C GLY A 1037 14.84 23.40 -0.37
N TYR A 1038 14.77 23.87 -1.61
CA TYR A 1038 13.71 23.54 -2.58
C TYR A 1038 14.24 22.99 -3.90
N ARG A 1039 15.56 22.78 -4.06
CA ARG A 1039 16.17 22.45 -5.37
C ARG A 1039 15.80 21.07 -5.91
N TRP A 1040 15.23 20.21 -5.06
CA TRP A 1040 14.67 18.92 -5.45
C TRP A 1040 13.30 19.05 -6.17
N ALA A 1041 12.55 20.14 -5.93
CA ALA A 1041 11.20 20.35 -6.42
C ALA A 1041 11.19 20.98 -7.82
N CYS A 1042 10.26 20.55 -8.67
CA CYS A 1042 10.10 21.15 -9.99
C CYS A 1042 9.50 22.57 -9.89
N GLU A 1043 9.92 23.48 -10.77
CA GLU A 1043 9.37 24.85 -10.83
C GLU A 1043 7.86 24.85 -11.06
N SER A 1044 7.39 23.94 -11.92
CA SER A 1044 5.97 23.61 -12.11
C SER A 1044 5.61 22.37 -11.30
N PHE A 1045 5.50 22.50 -9.97
CA PHE A 1045 5.37 21.36 -9.05
C PHE A 1045 4.18 20.43 -9.37
N TRP A 1046 3.09 20.96 -9.90
CA TRP A 1046 1.92 20.17 -10.30
C TRP A 1046 2.19 19.18 -11.45
N LYS A 1047 3.31 19.31 -12.16
CA LYS A 1047 3.78 18.38 -13.20
C LYS A 1047 4.78 17.35 -12.65
N SER A 1048 5.10 17.39 -11.36
CA SER A 1048 6.09 16.48 -10.78
C SER A 1048 5.59 15.03 -10.79
N GLN A 1049 6.52 14.09 -10.95
CA GLN A 1049 6.25 12.66 -10.93
C GLN A 1049 6.63 12.08 -9.56
N ALA A 1050 5.69 11.39 -8.91
CA ALA A 1050 5.92 10.72 -7.63
C ALA A 1050 6.19 9.23 -7.87
N TYR A 1051 7.47 8.82 -7.76
CA TYR A 1051 7.88 7.41 -7.83
C TYR A 1051 7.68 6.75 -6.45
N ASN A 1052 7.13 5.53 -6.38
CA ASN A 1052 6.79 4.82 -5.13
C ASN A 1052 5.89 5.65 -4.19
N ASP A 1053 4.58 5.59 -4.44
CA ASP A 1053 3.52 6.46 -3.93
C ASP A 1053 3.09 6.23 -2.46
N ASP A 1054 3.77 5.30 -1.76
CA ASP A 1054 3.46 4.87 -0.41
C ASP A 1054 4.48 5.30 0.66
N GLU A 1055 5.70 5.67 0.27
CA GLU A 1055 6.75 6.08 1.20
C GLU A 1055 6.72 7.60 1.46
N VAL A 1056 6.94 7.98 2.72
CA VAL A 1056 6.83 9.37 3.20
C VAL A 1056 8.22 9.96 3.43
N ALA A 1057 8.40 11.21 3.02
CA ALA A 1057 9.52 12.06 3.40
C ALA A 1057 9.04 13.24 4.23
N VAL A 1058 9.87 13.68 5.18
CA VAL A 1058 9.59 14.86 6.00
C VAL A 1058 10.22 16.07 5.33
N PHE A 1059 9.42 17.08 5.02
CA PHE A 1059 9.89 18.36 4.50
C PHE A 1059 10.18 19.31 5.66
N LYS A 1060 11.36 19.94 5.62
CA LYS A 1060 11.77 20.98 6.57
C LYS A 1060 12.06 22.25 5.78
N GLU A 1061 11.25 23.28 6.00
CA GLU A 1061 11.41 24.58 5.32
C GLU A 1061 12.85 25.11 5.47
N GLY A 1062 13.43 25.52 4.35
CA GLY A 1062 14.82 26.02 4.27
C GLY A 1062 15.91 24.95 4.33
N LEU A 1063 15.60 23.70 4.71
CA LEU A 1063 16.57 22.60 4.80
C LEU A 1063 16.42 21.56 3.68
N GLY A 1064 15.20 21.25 3.24
CA GLY A 1064 14.95 20.24 2.21
C GLY A 1064 14.11 19.04 2.68
N LEU A 1065 14.18 17.94 1.92
CA LEU A 1065 13.52 16.67 2.26
C LEU A 1065 14.45 15.72 2.99
N ASP A 1066 13.95 15.15 4.09
CA ASP A 1066 14.56 14.04 4.81
C ASP A 1066 14.12 12.71 4.18
N VAL A 1067 15.06 11.99 3.53
CA VAL A 1067 14.79 10.77 2.75
C VAL A 1067 15.79 9.65 3.04
N GLU A 1068 15.30 8.41 3.08
CA GLU A 1068 16.11 7.20 3.28
C GLU A 1068 16.29 6.43 1.95
N TYR A 1069 17.35 6.69 1.17
CA TYR A 1069 17.60 6.01 -0.10
C TYR A 1069 18.95 5.31 -0.15
N GLN A 1070 19.02 4.21 -0.91
CA GLN A 1070 20.32 3.74 -1.37
C GLN A 1070 20.93 4.75 -2.33
N GLY A 1071 22.25 4.76 -2.38
CA GLY A 1071 22.97 5.68 -3.23
C GLY A 1071 24.47 5.50 -3.14
N PHE A 1072 25.17 6.19 -4.04
CA PHE A 1072 26.63 6.24 -4.08
C PHE A 1072 27.09 7.59 -3.57
N VAL A 1073 28.15 7.61 -2.76
CA VAL A 1073 28.94 8.82 -2.51
C VAL A 1073 30.20 8.70 -3.33
N LEU A 1074 30.48 9.71 -4.15
CA LEU A 1074 31.56 9.70 -5.12
C LEU A 1074 32.81 10.36 -4.52
N LYS A 1075 33.97 9.80 -4.85
CA LYS A 1075 35.24 10.50 -4.62
C LYS A 1075 35.29 11.78 -5.46
N PRO A 1076 36.00 12.83 -5.03
CA PRO A 1076 36.22 14.01 -5.85
C PRO A 1076 36.80 13.63 -7.22
N PHE A 1077 36.19 14.13 -8.30
CA PHE A 1077 36.61 13.90 -9.68
C PHE A 1077 36.19 15.10 -10.53
N ASN A 1078 36.74 15.23 -11.75
CA ASN A 1078 36.37 16.32 -12.64
C ASN A 1078 35.14 15.98 -13.49
N MET A 1079 33.96 16.43 -13.07
CA MET A 1079 32.72 16.30 -13.84
C MET A 1079 32.64 17.26 -15.05
N LEU A 1080 33.46 18.33 -15.11
CA LEU A 1080 33.37 19.38 -16.14
C LEU A 1080 33.92 18.96 -17.52
N ALA A 1081 34.37 17.71 -17.67
CA ALA A 1081 34.94 17.22 -18.92
C ALA A 1081 33.89 16.75 -19.94
N ASN A 1082 32.67 16.41 -19.50
CA ASN A 1082 31.56 16.03 -20.37
C ASN A 1082 30.24 16.45 -19.71
N PHE A 1083 29.46 17.27 -20.42
CA PHE A 1083 28.21 17.86 -19.91
C PHE A 1083 26.96 17.04 -20.21
N ASP A 1084 27.09 15.86 -20.83
CA ASP A 1084 25.96 14.97 -21.14
C ASP A 1084 25.86 13.78 -20.19
N HIS A 1085 27.00 13.21 -19.80
CA HIS A 1085 27.08 12.04 -18.93
C HIS A 1085 28.47 11.86 -18.33
N PHE A 1086 28.57 10.99 -17.32
CA PHE A 1086 29.85 10.44 -16.85
C PHE A 1086 29.74 8.95 -16.54
N ILE A 1087 30.89 8.29 -16.43
CA ILE A 1087 30.98 6.87 -16.09
C ILE A 1087 31.30 6.74 -14.61
N LEU A 1088 30.50 5.95 -13.91
CA LEU A 1088 30.66 5.60 -12.51
C LEU A 1088 31.18 4.17 -12.38
N GLU A 1089 32.35 4.00 -11.76
CA GLU A 1089 32.85 2.72 -11.31
C GLU A 1089 32.48 2.48 -9.85
N TYR A 1090 31.85 1.33 -9.59
CA TYR A 1090 31.71 0.77 -8.26
C TYR A 1090 32.68 -0.41 -8.07
N SER A 1091 33.90 -0.09 -7.63
CA SER A 1091 35.04 -1.02 -7.63
C SER A 1091 34.83 -2.28 -6.79
N ALA A 1092 34.04 -2.23 -5.72
CA ALA A 1092 33.84 -3.39 -4.83
C ALA A 1092 32.99 -4.50 -5.45
N ALA A 1093 32.05 -4.16 -6.34
CA ALA A 1093 31.29 -5.16 -7.10
C ALA A 1093 31.75 -5.30 -8.56
N LYS A 1094 32.77 -4.53 -8.98
CA LYS A 1094 33.24 -4.44 -10.37
C LYS A 1094 32.10 -4.11 -11.34
N VAL A 1095 31.21 -3.20 -10.94
CA VAL A 1095 30.06 -2.75 -11.72
C VAL A 1095 30.30 -1.33 -12.22
N PHE A 1096 29.89 -1.05 -13.46
CA PHE A 1096 29.97 0.27 -14.06
C PHE A 1096 28.57 0.78 -14.41
N PHE A 1097 28.34 2.08 -14.23
CA PHE A 1097 27.11 2.76 -14.63
C PHE A 1097 27.45 3.95 -15.54
N LYS A 1098 26.68 4.14 -16.60
CA LYS A 1098 26.61 5.40 -17.33
C LYS A 1098 25.55 6.27 -16.65
N VAL A 1099 25.96 7.42 -16.12
CA VAL A 1099 25.08 8.38 -15.44
C VAL A 1099 24.80 9.52 -16.41
N GLN A 1100 23.62 9.50 -17.02
CA GLN A 1100 23.19 10.49 -18.01
C GLN A 1100 22.34 11.58 -17.36
N PHE A 1101 22.65 12.84 -17.64
CA PHE A 1101 21.94 13.98 -17.06
C PHE A 1101 20.59 14.22 -17.74
N ASP A 1102 19.60 14.66 -16.96
CA ASP A 1102 18.34 15.17 -17.51
C ASP A 1102 18.53 16.60 -18.04
N GLN A 1103 18.61 16.70 -19.37
CA GLN A 1103 18.81 17.96 -20.10
C GLN A 1103 17.67 18.97 -19.88
N SER A 1104 16.50 18.52 -19.42
CA SER A 1104 15.38 19.42 -19.12
C SER A 1104 15.60 20.27 -17.86
N SER A 1105 16.61 19.96 -17.03
CA SER A 1105 16.98 20.77 -15.87
C SER A 1105 17.74 22.06 -16.24
N GLY A 1106 18.16 22.21 -17.50
CA GLY A 1106 19.02 23.29 -17.99
C GLY A 1106 20.50 22.85 -18.09
N PRO A 1107 21.39 23.73 -18.57
CA PRO A 1107 22.81 23.41 -18.74
C PRO A 1107 23.46 23.05 -17.41
N ILE A 1108 24.02 21.83 -17.31
CA ILE A 1108 24.61 21.33 -16.06
C ILE A 1108 25.77 22.22 -15.58
N ALA A 1109 26.51 22.86 -16.49
CA ALA A 1109 27.59 23.78 -16.17
C ALA A 1109 27.10 24.98 -15.33
N ASP A 1110 25.94 25.55 -15.68
CA ASP A 1110 25.36 26.69 -14.98
C ASP A 1110 24.89 26.29 -13.58
N ILE A 1111 24.30 25.08 -13.45
CA ILE A 1111 23.84 24.53 -12.17
C ILE A 1111 25.03 24.30 -11.23
N LEU A 1112 26.11 23.71 -11.74
CA LEU A 1112 27.32 23.44 -10.96
C LEU A 1112 28.02 24.74 -10.53
N ALA A 1113 28.04 25.76 -11.38
CA ALA A 1113 28.58 27.09 -11.04
C ALA A 1113 27.78 27.75 -9.92
N ASP A 1114 26.44 27.72 -10.00
CA ASP A 1114 25.52 28.24 -8.98
C ASP A 1114 25.61 27.50 -7.64
N LEU A 1115 26.01 26.22 -7.66
CA LEU A 1115 26.24 25.41 -6.46
C LEU A 1115 27.67 25.47 -5.91
N GLU A 1116 28.55 26.26 -6.54
CA GLU A 1116 29.97 26.40 -6.18
C GLU A 1116 30.72 25.06 -6.20
N TYR A 1117 30.45 24.21 -7.20
CA TYR A 1117 31.13 22.92 -7.35
C TYR A 1117 32.62 23.10 -7.67
N ASN A 1118 33.48 22.52 -6.83
CA ASN A 1118 34.92 22.57 -6.97
C ASN A 1118 35.49 21.14 -7.13
N PRO A 1119 35.89 20.71 -8.35
CA PRO A 1119 36.32 19.34 -8.65
C PRO A 1119 37.28 18.66 -7.65
N PRO A 1120 38.35 19.31 -7.14
CA PRO A 1120 39.27 18.71 -6.18
C PRO A 1120 38.69 18.46 -4.78
N THR A 1121 37.67 19.20 -4.35
CA THR A 1121 37.21 19.19 -2.94
C THR A 1121 35.76 18.76 -2.78
N SER A 1122 34.92 19.03 -3.77
CA SER A 1122 33.50 18.73 -3.74
C SER A 1122 33.25 17.23 -3.93
N ARG A 1123 32.38 16.68 -3.08
CA ARG A 1123 31.92 15.29 -3.21
C ARG A 1123 30.51 15.28 -3.76
N LEU A 1124 30.23 14.35 -4.66
CA LEU A 1124 28.91 14.16 -5.25
C LEU A 1124 28.24 12.92 -4.65
N GLY A 1125 26.91 12.89 -4.71
CA GLY A 1125 26.09 11.76 -4.33
C GLY A 1125 25.09 11.42 -5.43
N ILE A 1126 24.73 10.14 -5.55
CA ILE A 1126 23.64 9.68 -6.42
C ILE A 1126 22.67 8.90 -5.55
N LEU A 1127 21.42 9.35 -5.45
CA LEU A 1127 20.34 8.63 -4.78
C LEU A 1127 19.56 7.81 -5.80
N CYS A 1128 19.09 6.63 -5.38
CA CYS A 1128 18.45 5.66 -6.26
C CYS A 1128 17.10 5.20 -5.68
N PRO A 1129 16.02 5.15 -6.49
CA PRO A 1129 14.67 4.78 -6.04
C PRO A 1129 14.55 3.30 -5.70
N GLU A 1130 15.37 2.43 -6.32
CA GLU A 1130 15.36 0.99 -6.05
C GLU A 1130 16.29 0.63 -4.88
N ARG A 1131 15.73 -0.04 -3.87
CA ARG A 1131 16.45 -0.52 -2.68
C ARG A 1131 17.45 -1.66 -2.94
N ASP A 1132 17.69 -2.10 -4.16
CA ASP A 1132 18.66 -3.19 -4.44
C ASP A 1132 19.40 -2.95 -5.77
N MET A 1133 19.54 -1.68 -6.17
CA MET A 1133 20.12 -1.30 -7.47
C MET A 1133 21.55 -1.83 -7.66
N VAL A 1134 22.29 -2.09 -6.59
CA VAL A 1134 23.65 -2.65 -6.68
C VAL A 1134 23.63 -4.18 -6.88
N ARG A 1135 22.60 -4.89 -6.38
CA ARG A 1135 22.43 -6.34 -6.62
C ARG A 1135 21.98 -6.62 -8.04
N LYS A 1136 21.05 -5.81 -8.51
CA LYS A 1136 20.60 -5.81 -9.89
C LYS A 1136 21.68 -5.11 -10.70
N ARG A 1137 22.67 -5.85 -11.23
CA ARG A 1137 23.62 -5.28 -12.20
C ARG A 1137 22.85 -4.37 -13.17
N PRO A 1138 23.37 -3.19 -13.54
CA PRO A 1138 22.68 -2.33 -14.49
C PRO A 1138 22.40 -3.16 -15.74
N GLY A 1139 21.12 -3.49 -15.94
CA GLY A 1139 20.63 -3.88 -17.25
C GLY A 1139 20.55 -2.64 -18.13
N LEU A 1140 20.02 -2.75 -19.34
CA LEU A 1140 19.75 -1.56 -20.17
C LEU A 1140 18.46 -0.83 -19.77
N ILE A 1141 17.92 -1.14 -18.60
CA ILE A 1141 16.78 -0.44 -18.06
C ILE A 1141 17.27 0.93 -17.58
N LEU A 1142 16.58 1.98 -18.00
CA LEU A 1142 16.76 3.35 -17.52
C LEU A 1142 16.35 3.39 -16.04
N ASN A 1143 17.32 3.38 -15.13
CA ASN A 1143 17.04 3.54 -13.70
C ASN A 1143 17.10 5.03 -13.36
N PRO A 1144 15.99 5.67 -12.94
CA PRO A 1144 16.03 7.06 -12.52
C PRO A 1144 16.87 7.22 -11.26
N GLY A 1145 17.45 8.39 -11.07
CA GLY A 1145 18.28 8.73 -9.92
C GLY A 1145 18.30 10.24 -9.69
N ALA A 1146 18.78 10.65 -8.52
CA ALA A 1146 18.97 12.06 -8.18
C ALA A 1146 20.44 12.32 -7.90
N LEU A 1147 21.05 13.24 -8.65
CA LEU A 1147 22.41 13.70 -8.43
C LEU A 1147 22.41 14.86 -7.42
N VAL A 1148 23.27 14.78 -6.42
CA VAL A 1148 23.36 15.77 -5.35
C VAL A 1148 24.82 16.16 -5.07
N LEU A 1149 25.02 17.38 -4.59
CA LEU A 1149 26.28 17.86 -4.04
C LEU A 1149 26.28 17.60 -2.52
N VAL A 1150 27.29 16.89 -2.01
CA VAL A 1150 27.37 16.56 -0.57
C VAL A 1150 28.07 17.70 0.17
N ASP A 1151 27.41 18.24 1.21
CA ASP A 1151 27.97 19.32 2.01
C ASP A 1151 29.04 18.78 2.98
N SER A 1152 30.15 19.51 3.10
CA SER A 1152 31.31 19.12 3.91
C SER A 1152 31.26 19.77 5.29
N GLU A 1153 30.45 19.24 6.21
CA GLU A 1153 30.63 19.54 7.64
C GLU A 1153 31.56 18.49 8.29
N PRO A 1154 32.54 18.92 9.12
CA PRO A 1154 33.40 18.00 9.85
C PRO A 1154 32.58 17.28 10.92
N TRP A 1155 32.45 15.96 10.78
CA TRP A 1155 31.66 15.11 11.67
C TRP A 1155 32.30 15.08 13.06
N ASN A 1156 31.61 15.58 14.08
CA ASN A 1156 32.09 15.41 15.46
C ASN A 1156 31.85 13.96 15.93
N LEU A 1157 32.55 13.55 17.00
CA LEU A 1157 32.54 12.17 17.48
C LEU A 1157 31.15 11.72 17.96
N MET A 1158 30.33 12.61 18.51
CA MET A 1158 28.95 12.36 18.97
C MET A 1158 27.97 12.24 17.78
N GLU A 1159 28.19 13.00 16.71
CA GLU A 1159 27.43 12.94 15.46
C GLU A 1159 27.71 11.65 14.69
N LYS A 1160 28.95 11.11 14.74
CA LYS A 1160 29.26 9.80 14.15
C LYS A 1160 28.44 8.65 14.76
N LEU A 1161 27.92 8.81 15.97
CA LEU A 1161 27.13 7.81 16.70
C LEU A 1161 25.65 7.80 16.27
N SER A 1162 25.12 8.95 15.85
CA SER A 1162 23.72 9.11 15.43
C SER A 1162 23.46 8.90 13.94
N LYS A 1163 24.50 8.77 13.08
CA LYS A 1163 24.37 8.88 11.61
C LYS A 1163 23.52 10.12 11.27
N PRO A 1164 24.10 11.34 11.36
CA PRO A 1164 23.40 12.53 10.93
C PRO A 1164 23.06 12.32 9.45
N PRO A 1165 21.88 12.75 9.01
CA PRO A 1165 21.53 12.61 7.60
C PRO A 1165 22.57 13.34 6.75
N ILE A 1166 22.94 12.75 5.62
CA ILE A 1166 23.88 13.35 4.68
C ILE A 1166 23.22 14.61 4.14
N LYS A 1167 23.70 15.77 4.59
CA LYS A 1167 23.25 17.05 4.05
C LYS A 1167 23.76 17.19 2.62
N SER A 1168 22.86 17.54 1.73
CA SER A 1168 23.16 17.62 0.32
C SER A 1168 22.28 18.66 -0.37
N ARG A 1169 22.81 19.25 -1.43
CA ARG A 1169 22.09 20.18 -2.32
C ARG A 1169 21.79 19.48 -3.63
N TYR A 1170 20.53 19.51 -4.07
CA TYR A 1170 20.10 18.85 -5.30
C TYR A 1170 20.74 19.50 -6.54
N ILE A 1171 21.24 18.67 -7.47
CA ILE A 1171 21.80 19.11 -8.76
C ILE A 1171 20.76 18.89 -9.86
N CYS A 1172 20.48 17.64 -10.21
CA CYS A 1172 19.55 17.30 -11.28
C CYS A 1172 19.05 15.85 -11.18
N HIS A 1173 17.99 15.55 -11.94
CA HIS A 1173 17.60 14.18 -12.22
C HIS A 1173 18.63 13.52 -13.16
N VAL A 1174 18.93 12.24 -12.92
CA VAL A 1174 19.85 11.46 -13.76
C VAL A 1174 19.24 10.12 -14.10
N THR A 1175 19.71 9.52 -15.19
CA THR A 1175 19.36 8.15 -15.57
C THR A 1175 20.60 7.28 -15.57
N LEU A 1176 20.52 6.13 -14.88
CA LEU A 1176 21.59 5.16 -14.77
C LEU A 1176 21.36 4.00 -15.75
N THR A 1177 22.32 3.76 -16.64
CA THR A 1177 22.33 2.66 -17.62
C THR A 1177 23.66 1.91 -17.61
N ALA A 1178 23.75 0.81 -18.37
CA ALA A 1178 25.00 0.09 -18.57
C ALA A 1178 25.90 0.83 -19.60
N PRO A 1179 27.19 1.09 -19.30
CA PRO A 1179 28.12 1.69 -20.25
C PRO A 1179 28.71 0.66 -21.22
N SER A 1180 29.07 1.10 -22.43
CA SER A 1180 29.87 0.30 -23.36
C SER A 1180 31.34 0.21 -22.91
N GLN A 1181 32.06 -0.81 -23.39
CA GLN A 1181 33.49 -0.96 -23.08
C GLN A 1181 34.33 0.24 -23.59
N ILE A 1182 33.94 0.82 -24.73
CA ILE A 1182 34.60 1.99 -25.32
C ILE A 1182 34.43 3.20 -24.39
N GLU A 1183 33.20 3.46 -23.91
CA GLU A 1183 32.94 4.57 -22.99
C GLU A 1183 33.70 4.43 -21.68
N VAL A 1184 33.81 3.21 -21.13
CA VAL A 1184 34.62 2.95 -19.93
C VAL A 1184 36.10 3.24 -20.18
N GLN A 1185 36.64 2.82 -21.33
CA GLN A 1185 38.03 3.08 -21.67
C GLN A 1185 38.31 4.57 -21.87
N MET A 1186 37.46 5.26 -22.63
CA MET A 1186 37.57 6.72 -22.83
C MET A 1186 37.49 7.49 -21.51
N ALA A 1187 36.62 7.08 -20.58
CA ALA A 1187 36.52 7.72 -19.27
C ALA A 1187 37.79 7.54 -18.43
N ARG A 1188 38.48 6.40 -18.57
CA ARG A 1188 39.78 6.15 -17.94
C ARG A 1188 40.87 7.02 -18.56
N ASP A 1189 40.95 7.04 -19.89
CA ASP A 1189 41.99 7.76 -20.63
C ASP A 1189 41.92 9.27 -20.39
N ASN A 1190 40.71 9.81 -20.24
CA ASN A 1190 40.47 11.23 -19.97
C ASN A 1190 40.48 11.59 -18.47
N ALA A 1191 40.78 10.65 -17.56
CA ALA A 1191 40.72 10.86 -16.10
C ALA A 1191 39.36 11.39 -15.58
N CYS A 1192 38.27 11.01 -16.24
CA CYS A 1192 36.89 11.45 -15.95
C CYS A 1192 36.04 10.36 -15.27
N LEU A 1193 36.66 9.22 -14.94
CA LEU A 1193 35.99 8.09 -14.30
C LEU A 1193 35.66 8.43 -12.84
N ALA A 1194 34.36 8.52 -12.54
CA ALA A 1194 33.90 8.68 -11.17
C ALA A 1194 34.04 7.36 -10.42
N VAL A 1195 34.55 7.41 -9.19
CA VAL A 1195 34.71 6.22 -8.34
C VAL A 1195 33.78 6.37 -7.13
N ALA A 1196 32.86 5.42 -6.95
CA ALA A 1196 32.04 5.35 -5.75
C ALA A 1196 32.87 4.86 -4.56
N ASP A 1197 32.75 5.54 -3.43
CA ASP A 1197 33.05 4.94 -2.14
C ASP A 1197 32.05 3.81 -1.87
N ARG A 1198 32.45 2.81 -1.07
CA ARG A 1198 31.60 1.65 -0.80
C ARG A 1198 30.22 2.11 -0.30
N PRO A 1199 29.08 1.70 -0.93
CA PRO A 1199 27.81 1.74 -0.22
C PRO A 1199 28.02 0.89 1.04
N ASN A 1200 27.51 1.33 2.18
CA ASN A 1200 27.68 0.60 3.44
C ASN A 1200 27.17 -0.84 3.28
N ILE A 1201 28.09 -1.77 3.01
CA ILE A 1201 27.84 -3.20 2.86
C ILE A 1201 27.91 -3.82 4.25
N GLN A 1202 26.90 -4.61 4.57
CA GLN A 1202 27.08 -5.73 5.50
C GLN A 1202 27.05 -7.04 4.70
N LEU A 1203 28.17 -7.75 4.75
CA LEU A 1203 28.27 -9.11 4.21
C LEU A 1203 27.40 -10.02 5.09
N LYS A 1204 26.33 -10.59 4.52
CA LYS A 1204 25.68 -11.76 5.15
C LYS A 1204 26.48 -12.99 4.74
N MET A 1205 27.15 -13.63 5.70
CA MET A 1205 27.58 -15.01 5.55
C MET A 1205 26.56 -15.91 6.26
N PHE A 1206 25.63 -16.47 5.50
CA PHE A 1206 24.73 -17.56 5.92
C PHE A 1206 24.67 -18.57 4.76
N GLY A 1207 24.69 -19.86 5.07
CA GLY A 1207 24.91 -20.94 4.10
C GLY A 1207 23.96 -20.97 2.89
N ALA A 1208 24.50 -21.52 1.81
CA ALA A 1208 23.95 -21.82 0.49
C ALA A 1208 23.59 -20.67 -0.47
N ASP A 1209 23.49 -19.41 -0.04
CA ASP A 1209 23.39 -18.26 -0.96
C ASP A 1209 24.20 -17.06 -0.45
N GLU A 1210 25.30 -16.74 -1.13
CA GLU A 1210 26.10 -15.53 -0.89
C GLU A 1210 25.26 -14.28 -1.23
N GLY A 1211 24.84 -13.50 -0.22
CA GLY A 1211 23.99 -12.33 -0.43
C GLY A 1211 24.48 -11.07 0.29
N VAL A 1212 25.13 -10.15 -0.43
CA VAL A 1212 25.50 -8.81 0.08
C VAL A 1212 24.22 -8.02 0.41
N SER A 1213 24.04 -7.51 1.64
CA SER A 1213 22.89 -6.66 2.01
C SER A 1213 23.28 -5.18 1.96
N TYR A 1214 22.55 -4.39 1.16
CA TYR A 1214 22.77 -2.97 1.00
C TYR A 1214 21.77 -2.20 1.87
N LEU A 1215 22.24 -1.36 2.80
CA LEU A 1215 21.38 -0.53 3.65
C LEU A 1215 21.19 0.85 3.02
N PRO A 1216 19.98 1.43 3.05
CA PRO A 1216 19.76 2.81 2.62
C PRO A 1216 20.48 3.80 3.55
N LEU A 1217 20.76 4.99 3.03
CA LEU A 1217 21.36 6.12 3.73
C LEU A 1217 20.27 7.18 3.99
N ASN A 1218 20.35 7.86 5.13
CA ASN A 1218 19.50 9.02 5.38
C ASN A 1218 20.16 10.25 4.75
N TRP A 1219 19.40 11.00 3.96
CA TRP A 1219 19.82 12.21 3.26
C TRP A 1219 18.89 13.36 3.63
N VAL A 1220 19.45 14.55 3.80
CA VAL A 1220 18.68 15.80 3.68
C VAL A 1220 18.98 16.35 2.30
N VAL A 1221 17.98 16.40 1.44
CA VAL A 1221 18.09 16.86 0.06
C VAL A 1221 17.46 18.25 -0.03
N GLY A 1222 18.31 19.28 -0.01
CA GLY A 1222 17.96 20.69 -0.12
C GLY A 1222 17.90 21.21 -1.54
#